data_AF-A0A935D9A9-F1
#
_entry.id   AF-A0A935D9A9-F1
#
_cell.length_a   1.000
_cell.length_b   1.000
_cell.length_c   1.000
_cell.angle_alpha   90.00
_cell.angle_beta   90.00
_cell.angle_gamma   90.00
#
_symmetry.space_group_name_H-M   'P 1'
#
loop_
_entity.id
_entity.type
_entity.pdbx_description
1 polymer ?
#
loop_
_entity_poly.entity_id
_entity_poly.type
_entity_poly.pdbx_seq_one_letter_code
_entity_poly.pdbx_strand_id
1 'polypeptide(L)'
;MRTILLVAIILANASAPAQNFFDEQRIIEDAETNSPVVVIAADVDGDGDLDVIAGSENDNRISWYANDGVGNFGPMHLVTSAVLELTWVDAADMDGDGDIDLLAFSWGNHALFWFANDGAGIFSAPVMIETMAYGMDHIVAADLDGDGDLDILGCSQSSPLSWFQNNGMGIFGMAQNLPWINNNPLWAACKDVNNDGHIDIVYGGQGNPACMLNNGDGTFATAQLFPGSSPYSRNGELSDVNGDGIIDLIAASYNYSQHTLVFAGVGDGTFLPVQTLYGPGGTFSISSDLDNDGDLDLVSVLNTQGTMHWYANDGSGVFGTAQEITHTAYWGSCIVAADLEADGDLDLLTASREDDKVAWYRNDEGSFGPQLMITESAASAIMALGGDVDGDGDNDVVAISFSDRKLAWYPNDGNGVFGAIQRITITADHPQTMWLGDFDGDVDLDILIGTHGDSAISLYKNNGTGVFDAPIVIDHVLYGPSAIEVADLDGDGDMDIVATGWASAVYNYTNMGNDQFAKQTLGALIGYGEVILGDMDNDGDTDLIYDTGSSVKWRANDGNGVFGIAQVLYAQGVADQMRVADMDGDGDLDVVLAISNSLIIQINNALLFTTLVVDGSIYAPNCPHVDDFDNDGDQDIVVSSAYGDQIWYYKNLGGAQFAAAELVTDSVDLPRYVSSADLNNDGKPDLISASGTDNKVAWYPNKGHSGHVSVSSGSTLFYVGLTISPNPMTSTARIIADRPLTADDQIEVVDSQGRIVHIASGRGSPEILLERKGLSSGRYSIKLTKGGRLLGVAGFVVE
;
A
#
# COMPACT_ATOMS: atom_id res chain seq x y z
N MET A 1 -66.58 -15.44 41.82
CA MET A 1 -65.78 -14.54 40.96
C MET A 1 -64.32 -14.80 41.29
N ARG A 2 -63.57 -15.43 40.37
CA ARG A 2 -62.12 -15.62 40.50
C ARG A 2 -61.47 -14.60 39.57
N THR A 3 -60.70 -13.69 40.15
CA THR A 3 -59.97 -12.64 39.45
C THR A 3 -58.72 -13.24 38.84
N ILE A 4 -58.58 -13.14 37.51
CA ILE A 4 -57.38 -13.52 36.75
C ILE A 4 -56.41 -12.32 36.86
N LEU A 5 -55.21 -12.55 37.40
CA LEU A 5 -54.12 -11.58 37.38
C LEU A 5 -53.30 -11.87 36.12
N LEU A 6 -53.37 -10.97 35.13
CA LEU A 6 -52.56 -10.99 33.92
C LEU A 6 -51.22 -10.32 34.28
N VAL A 7 -50.12 -11.07 34.27
CA VAL A 7 -48.76 -10.51 34.35
C VAL A 7 -48.32 -10.26 32.91
N ALA A 8 -48.22 -8.99 32.53
CA ALA A 8 -47.58 -8.57 31.28
C ALA A 8 -46.06 -8.61 31.48
N ILE A 9 -45.38 -9.47 30.73
CA ILE A 9 -43.92 -9.43 30.59
C ILE A 9 -43.64 -8.33 29.56
N ILE A 10 -43.07 -7.23 30.02
CA ILE A 10 -42.46 -6.22 29.15
C ILE A 10 -41.08 -6.77 28.80
N LEU A 11 -40.90 -7.24 27.57
CA LEU A 11 -39.58 -7.44 26.99
C LEU A 11 -38.99 -6.05 26.71
N ALA A 12 -38.10 -5.59 27.59
CA ALA A 12 -37.20 -4.52 27.27
C ALA A 12 -36.10 -5.12 26.39
N ASN A 13 -36.13 -4.83 25.09
CA ASN A 13 -34.96 -4.99 24.23
C ASN A 13 -33.97 -3.90 24.67
N ALA A 14 -33.01 -4.27 25.51
CA ALA A 14 -31.75 -3.54 25.59
C ALA A 14 -30.90 -4.09 24.43
N SER A 15 -30.66 -3.28 23.40
CA SER A 15 -29.59 -3.55 22.44
C SER A 15 -28.27 -3.55 23.21
N ALA A 16 -27.47 -4.60 23.05
CA ALA A 16 -26.07 -4.57 23.44
C ALA A 16 -25.33 -3.57 22.53
N PRO A 17 -24.31 -2.86 23.01
CA PRO A 17 -23.45 -2.06 22.13
C PRO A 17 -22.76 -2.98 21.11
N ALA A 18 -22.66 -2.54 19.85
CA ALA A 18 -21.91 -3.23 18.80
C ALA A 18 -20.44 -3.38 19.21
N GLN A 19 -19.79 -4.47 18.81
CA GLN A 19 -18.60 -4.95 19.49
C GLN A 19 -17.30 -4.26 19.05
N ASN A 20 -16.45 -3.93 20.04
CA ASN A 20 -15.01 -3.73 19.88
C ASN A 20 -14.22 -5.05 19.70
N PHE A 21 -13.24 -4.95 18.83
CA PHE A 21 -13.17 -5.63 17.53
C PHE A 21 -11.82 -5.18 16.94
N PHE A 22 -11.78 -4.10 16.15
CA PHE A 22 -11.00 -2.93 16.58
C PHE A 22 -11.24 -2.74 18.10
N ASP A 23 -10.27 -3.07 18.96
CA ASP A 23 -10.22 -2.50 20.30
C ASP A 23 -9.33 -1.25 20.21
N GLU A 24 -8.23 -1.15 20.94
CA GLU A 24 -7.70 0.18 21.24
C GLU A 24 -6.23 0.32 21.64
N GLN A 25 -5.79 -0.32 22.78
CA GLN A 25 -4.93 0.31 23.82
C GLN A 25 -4.01 -0.60 24.70
N ARG A 26 -2.90 -0.01 25.19
CA ARG A 26 -2.25 -0.14 26.52
C ARG A 26 -1.87 1.29 27.00
N ILE A 27 -1.22 1.46 28.16
CA ILE A 27 -0.66 2.74 28.67
C ILE A 27 0.70 2.49 29.37
N ILE A 28 1.69 3.38 29.21
CA ILE A 28 3.03 3.26 29.84
C ILE A 28 3.33 4.29 30.95
N GLU A 29 2.71 5.47 31.03
CA GLU A 29 3.50 6.65 31.46
C GLU A 29 2.94 7.62 32.58
N ASP A 30 3.80 8.01 33.55
CA ASP A 30 3.68 9.13 34.55
C ASP A 30 5.09 9.73 34.95
N ALA A 31 5.55 10.87 34.37
CA ALA A 31 6.69 11.77 34.77
C ALA A 31 7.08 12.94 33.80
N GLU A 32 7.63 12.73 32.57
CA GLU A 32 8.17 13.80 31.66
C GLU A 32 8.09 13.71 30.05
N THR A 33 7.22 12.95 29.33
CA THR A 33 7.28 12.70 27.82
C THR A 33 5.89 12.50 27.09
N ASN A 34 5.81 12.55 25.72
CA ASN A 34 4.82 11.90 24.74
C ASN A 34 5.06 12.29 23.22
N SER A 35 4.36 11.68 22.21
CA SER A 35 3.44 12.36 21.20
C SER A 35 3.60 12.28 19.62
N PRO A 36 3.70 11.13 18.89
CA PRO A 36 3.92 11.06 17.40
C PRO A 36 2.71 11.28 16.44
N VAL A 37 2.79 11.14 15.09
CA VAL A 37 1.60 11.34 14.15
C VAL A 37 1.46 10.60 12.78
N VAL A 38 2.37 9.74 12.28
CA VAL A 38 2.21 9.03 10.97
C VAL A 38 3.01 7.71 10.92
N VAL A 39 2.71 6.75 10.03
CA VAL A 39 3.45 5.47 9.86
C VAL A 39 3.42 4.98 8.38
N ILE A 40 4.25 4.01 7.99
CA ILE A 40 3.97 2.87 7.06
C ILE A 40 4.84 1.68 7.53
N ALA A 41 5.05 0.63 6.74
CA ALA A 41 6.11 -0.33 7.07
C ALA A 41 6.63 -1.14 5.86
N ALA A 42 7.85 -1.67 5.96
CA ALA A 42 8.44 -2.65 5.05
C ALA A 42 9.53 -3.42 5.81
N ASP A 43 10.75 -3.52 5.27
CA ASP A 43 11.95 -4.05 5.93
C ASP A 43 13.02 -2.90 5.98
N VAL A 44 13.31 -2.30 7.17
CA VAL A 44 14.19 -1.13 7.50
C VAL A 44 15.12 -1.14 8.78
N ASP A 45 14.85 -1.80 9.92
CA ASP A 45 15.73 -1.92 11.14
C ASP A 45 15.42 -3.17 12.09
N GLY A 46 15.87 -4.43 11.84
CA GLY A 46 15.19 -5.68 12.30
C GLY A 46 15.94 -7.05 12.23
N ASP A 47 15.32 -8.10 11.64
CA ASP A 47 15.82 -9.46 11.21
C ASP A 47 14.76 -10.18 10.28
N GLY A 48 14.00 -9.46 9.42
CA GLY A 48 12.72 -9.92 8.78
C GLY A 48 11.54 -10.17 9.78
N ASP A 49 11.86 -10.37 11.08
CA ASP A 49 11.05 -10.41 12.32
C ASP A 49 11.53 -9.27 13.27
N LEU A 50 10.66 -8.33 13.67
CA LEU A 50 10.98 -6.88 13.66
C LEU A 50 10.70 -6.12 15.00
N ASP A 51 10.22 -4.86 15.00
CA ASP A 51 10.04 -4.06 16.24
C ASP A 51 8.91 -3.00 16.24
N VAL A 52 8.49 -2.64 17.46
CA VAL A 52 7.65 -1.51 17.86
C VAL A 52 8.27 -0.17 17.48
N ILE A 53 7.50 0.77 16.93
CA ILE A 53 8.06 2.08 16.57
C ILE A 53 7.14 3.29 16.87
N ALA A 54 7.72 4.33 17.49
CA ALA A 54 7.20 5.68 17.72
C ALA A 54 8.09 6.73 17.01
N GLY A 55 8.11 8.00 17.44
CA GLY A 55 8.92 9.05 16.78
C GLY A 55 9.02 10.38 17.54
N SER A 56 9.81 11.36 17.07
CA SER A 56 10.17 12.56 17.88
C SER A 56 10.47 13.88 17.14
N GLU A 57 9.46 14.76 17.08
CA GLU A 57 9.56 16.19 16.71
C GLU A 57 10.69 16.98 17.40
N ASN A 58 10.93 16.70 18.67
CA ASN A 58 11.15 17.75 19.69
C ASN A 58 12.52 18.45 19.63
N ASP A 59 13.55 17.77 19.11
CA ASP A 59 14.86 18.36 18.79
C ASP A 59 14.93 18.75 17.30
N ASN A 60 14.02 18.24 16.45
CA ASN A 60 14.28 17.83 15.07
C ASN A 60 15.50 16.90 15.03
N ARG A 61 15.18 15.63 14.92
CA ARG A 61 15.98 14.46 15.25
C ARG A 61 15.12 13.34 14.66
N ILE A 62 15.32 13.02 13.37
CA ILE A 62 14.45 12.06 12.67
C ILE A 62 14.73 10.64 13.18
N SER A 63 13.97 10.13 14.16
CA SER A 63 14.25 8.89 14.92
C SER A 63 13.00 8.10 15.26
N TRP A 64 12.96 6.81 14.95
CA TRP A 64 11.97 5.85 15.47
C TRP A 64 12.36 5.46 16.91
N TYR A 65 11.52 4.80 17.71
CA TYR A 65 11.90 4.20 19.02
C TYR A 65 10.76 3.39 19.67
N ALA A 66 11.11 2.52 20.61
CA ALA A 66 10.61 1.15 20.55
C ALA A 66 10.53 0.43 21.91
N ASN A 67 10.66 -0.91 21.94
CA ASN A 67 10.36 -1.81 23.07
C ASN A 67 11.14 -1.53 24.38
N ASP A 68 12.32 -0.89 24.32
CA ASP A 68 13.06 -0.36 25.49
C ASP A 68 13.40 -1.41 26.59
N GLY A 69 13.46 -2.69 26.22
CA GLY A 69 13.60 -3.80 27.19
C GLY A 69 12.54 -3.76 28.29
N VAL A 70 11.33 -3.30 27.96
CA VAL A 70 10.16 -3.03 28.80
C VAL A 70 10.38 -2.04 29.97
N GLY A 71 11.31 -1.09 29.81
CA GLY A 71 11.37 0.15 30.61
C GLY A 71 12.74 0.47 31.24
N ASN A 72 13.61 1.16 30.48
CA ASN A 72 14.97 1.55 30.86
C ASN A 72 15.32 3.02 30.48
N PHE A 73 14.99 3.44 29.25
CA PHE A 73 15.34 4.67 28.53
C PHE A 73 16.84 5.00 28.37
N GLY A 74 17.24 5.26 27.11
CA GLY A 74 18.63 5.37 26.67
C GLY A 74 19.05 6.72 26.03
N PRO A 75 19.94 6.72 24.99
CA PRO A 75 20.54 7.92 24.40
C PRO A 75 19.68 8.67 23.33
N MET A 76 20.29 9.39 22.36
CA MET A 76 19.57 10.15 21.31
C MET A 76 20.42 10.53 20.04
N HIS A 77 20.12 9.99 18.84
CA HIS A 77 20.87 10.16 17.56
C HIS A 77 20.86 11.55 16.91
N LEU A 78 21.61 11.70 15.79
CA LEU A 78 21.56 12.81 14.82
C LEU A 78 22.44 12.52 13.57
N VAL A 79 21.95 12.68 12.34
CA VAL A 79 22.75 12.47 11.10
C VAL A 79 22.61 13.63 10.08
N THR A 80 22.00 13.48 8.90
CA THR A 80 22.05 14.45 7.77
C THR A 80 20.68 14.96 7.25
N SER A 81 20.32 14.68 5.99
CA SER A 81 19.15 15.13 5.19
C SER A 81 19.05 16.63 4.88
N ALA A 82 18.27 16.97 3.85
CA ALA A 82 18.06 18.34 3.38
C ALA A 82 16.57 18.79 3.23
N VAL A 83 15.69 18.40 4.17
CA VAL A 83 14.22 18.26 3.91
C VAL A 83 13.17 18.88 4.86
N LEU A 84 12.02 19.27 4.28
CA LEU A 84 10.93 20.02 4.91
C LEU A 84 9.51 19.59 4.44
N GLU A 85 8.59 19.48 5.42
CA GLU A 85 7.12 19.66 5.43
C GLU A 85 6.20 18.87 4.47
N LEU A 86 5.13 18.15 4.90
CA LEU A 86 4.81 17.41 6.15
C LEU A 86 3.64 16.39 5.90
N THR A 87 3.86 15.09 5.59
CA THR A 87 2.77 14.23 5.01
C THR A 87 2.65 12.73 5.41
N TRP A 88 3.45 11.82 4.81
CA TRP A 88 3.10 10.43 4.41
C TRP A 88 4.36 9.52 4.36
N VAL A 89 4.30 8.26 3.85
CA VAL A 89 5.44 7.43 3.38
C VAL A 89 4.94 6.17 2.62
N ASP A 90 5.79 5.45 1.85
CA ASP A 90 5.54 4.21 1.02
C ASP A 90 6.92 3.51 0.71
N ALA A 91 7.27 2.76 -0.39
CA ALA A 91 8.60 2.08 -0.67
C ALA A 91 8.69 1.11 -1.89
N ALA A 92 9.84 0.87 -2.58
CA ALA A 92 10.22 -0.30 -3.45
C ALA A 92 11.54 -0.12 -4.30
N ASP A 93 12.42 -1.14 -4.31
CA ASP A 93 13.71 -1.35 -5.05
C ASP A 93 13.71 -1.06 -6.60
N MET A 94 14.86 -1.06 -7.31
CA MET A 94 14.99 -0.61 -8.71
C MET A 94 16.01 -1.37 -9.61
N ASP A 95 17.33 -1.25 -9.41
CA ASP A 95 18.34 -1.92 -10.29
C ASP A 95 18.64 -3.36 -9.83
N GLY A 96 18.46 -3.63 -8.53
CA GLY A 96 18.12 -4.92 -7.92
C GLY A 96 19.12 -6.09 -7.90
N ASP A 97 19.74 -6.33 -6.74
CA ASP A 97 19.73 -7.68 -6.13
C ASP A 97 18.82 -7.70 -4.85
N GLY A 98 18.30 -6.56 -4.36
CA GLY A 98 17.19 -6.51 -3.38
C GLY A 98 17.18 -5.29 -2.43
N ASP A 99 17.25 -4.09 -3.01
CA ASP A 99 17.86 -2.87 -2.46
C ASP A 99 16.86 -1.73 -2.06
N ILE A 100 17.33 -0.61 -1.48
CA ILE A 100 16.52 0.37 -0.70
C ILE A 100 16.99 1.86 -0.80
N ASP A 101 16.17 2.79 -1.33
CA ASP A 101 16.42 4.26 -1.35
C ASP A 101 15.13 5.13 -1.49
N LEU A 102 14.65 5.74 -0.39
CA LEU A 102 13.23 6.07 -0.05
C LEU A 102 12.38 7.03 -0.97
N LEU A 103 12.09 6.68 -2.25
CA LEU A 103 11.43 7.45 -3.37
C LEU A 103 10.23 8.44 -3.07
N ALA A 104 10.43 9.75 -2.91
CA ALA A 104 9.43 10.62 -2.25
C ALA A 104 9.30 12.12 -2.68
N PHE A 105 8.60 12.94 -1.88
CA PHE A 105 7.69 13.99 -2.40
C PHE A 105 7.77 15.33 -1.67
N SER A 106 7.82 16.51 -2.34
CA SER A 106 7.17 17.80 -1.94
C SER A 106 7.63 19.02 -2.75
N TRP A 107 6.74 20.02 -2.80
CA TRP A 107 6.70 21.05 -3.84
C TRP A 107 7.65 22.24 -3.66
N GLY A 108 7.72 22.85 -2.49
CA GLY A 108 8.16 24.26 -2.35
C GLY A 108 9.67 24.54 -2.27
N ASN A 109 10.49 23.53 -1.94
CA ASN A 109 11.94 23.51 -2.21
C ASN A 109 12.23 22.90 -3.57
N HIS A 110 11.18 22.41 -4.23
CA HIS A 110 11.24 21.90 -5.57
C HIS A 110 12.10 20.64 -5.63
N ALA A 111 11.73 19.61 -4.87
CA ALA A 111 12.65 18.57 -4.41
C ALA A 111 12.08 17.15 -4.53
N LEU A 112 12.92 16.19 -4.96
CA LEU A 112 12.75 14.73 -5.01
C LEU A 112 14.16 14.10 -5.09
N PHE A 113 14.45 13.05 -4.31
CA PHE A 113 15.55 13.20 -3.33
C PHE A 113 16.44 11.98 -2.88
N TRP A 114 16.79 11.03 -3.76
CA TRP A 114 17.81 9.90 -3.71
C TRP A 114 19.02 10.11 -2.75
N PHE A 115 19.47 9.08 -2.01
CA PHE A 115 20.70 9.06 -1.19
C PHE A 115 21.74 7.96 -1.62
N ALA A 116 21.68 6.74 -1.07
CA ALA A 116 22.62 5.58 -1.13
C ALA A 116 23.86 5.52 -0.16
N ASN A 117 23.92 4.49 0.73
CA ASN A 117 25.11 4.05 1.52
C ASN A 117 25.52 2.55 1.79
N ASP A 118 24.71 1.58 2.29
CA ASP A 118 25.18 0.24 2.79
C ASP A 118 24.10 -0.91 3.06
N GLY A 119 22.73 -0.80 3.05
CA GLY A 119 21.76 -1.84 3.58
C GLY A 119 21.91 -2.13 5.09
N ALA A 120 22.80 -1.28 5.68
CA ALA A 120 23.66 -1.33 6.88
C ALA A 120 24.41 0.03 7.20
N GLY A 121 23.80 1.20 6.93
CA GLY A 121 23.98 2.46 7.71
C GLY A 121 25.15 3.49 7.62
N ILE A 122 24.90 4.73 7.13
CA ILE A 122 25.69 5.96 7.46
C ILE A 122 25.04 7.36 7.16
N PHE A 123 24.34 7.51 6.03
CA PHE A 123 23.62 8.65 5.41
C PHE A 123 24.43 9.85 4.85
N SER A 124 24.07 10.39 3.66
CA SER A 124 24.93 11.27 2.80
C SER A 124 24.43 12.76 2.51
N ALA A 125 24.52 13.38 1.29
CA ALA A 125 23.94 14.72 0.95
C ALA A 125 23.49 15.02 -0.56
N PRO A 126 22.72 16.10 -0.91
CA PRO A 126 21.97 16.31 -2.20
C PRO A 126 22.55 16.35 -3.66
N VAL A 127 21.77 15.83 -4.64
CA VAL A 127 21.80 16.00 -6.15
C VAL A 127 20.44 16.09 -6.94
N MET A 128 19.76 15.03 -7.48
CA MET A 128 18.59 15.10 -8.43
C MET A 128 17.69 13.82 -8.69
N ILE A 129 16.34 13.98 -8.90
CA ILE A 129 15.59 13.36 -10.05
C ILE A 129 15.09 14.40 -11.09
N GLU A 130 15.23 15.72 -10.87
CA GLU A 130 14.98 16.70 -11.95
C GLU A 130 15.72 18.05 -11.81
N THR A 131 15.71 18.93 -12.84
CA THR A 131 16.29 20.30 -12.77
C THR A 131 15.59 21.42 -13.57
N MET A 132 14.46 21.20 -14.24
CA MET A 132 13.56 22.31 -14.63
C MET A 132 12.07 21.98 -14.50
N ALA A 133 11.69 20.72 -14.65
CA ALA A 133 10.65 20.06 -13.86
C ALA A 133 9.20 20.59 -13.99
N TYR A 134 8.36 20.17 -13.05
CA TYR A 134 7.09 20.75 -12.60
C TYR A 134 5.70 20.02 -12.79
N GLY A 135 5.41 18.71 -12.67
CA GLY A 135 4.04 18.29 -12.25
C GLY A 135 3.64 16.80 -12.12
N MET A 136 3.96 16.08 -11.03
CA MET A 136 3.42 14.74 -10.71
C MET A 136 3.29 14.43 -9.23
N ASP A 137 2.25 13.68 -8.82
CA ASP A 137 1.93 13.38 -7.41
C ASP A 137 1.35 11.98 -7.09
N HIS A 138 1.33 11.02 -8.03
CA HIS A 138 1.08 9.57 -7.77
C HIS A 138 1.39 8.72 -9.02
N ILE A 139 1.82 7.46 -8.85
CA ILE A 139 1.98 6.42 -9.89
C ILE A 139 1.59 5.04 -9.28
N VAL A 140 1.90 3.91 -9.96
CA VAL A 140 2.34 2.65 -9.33
C VAL A 140 3.44 1.99 -10.18
N ALA A 141 4.41 1.33 -9.54
CA ALA A 141 5.51 0.60 -10.16
C ALA A 141 5.03 -0.75 -10.74
N ALA A 142 4.96 -0.84 -12.06
CA ALA A 142 4.65 -2.08 -12.77
C ALA A 142 5.23 -2.16 -14.22
N ASP A 143 6.22 -1.31 -14.59
CA ASP A 143 6.97 -1.43 -15.87
C ASP A 143 6.15 -1.18 -17.17
N LEU A 144 6.79 -0.98 -18.34
CA LEU A 144 6.21 -0.32 -19.53
C LEU A 144 6.13 -1.18 -20.80
N ASP A 145 7.07 -0.99 -21.75
CA ASP A 145 7.31 -1.92 -22.87
C ASP A 145 8.16 -3.13 -22.40
N GLY A 146 8.40 -3.23 -21.08
CA GLY A 146 9.46 -3.95 -20.40
C GLY A 146 10.24 -5.07 -21.12
N ASP A 147 11.35 -4.81 -21.88
CA ASP A 147 12.25 -5.86 -22.48
C ASP A 147 13.80 -5.65 -22.35
N GLY A 148 14.38 -4.41 -22.42
CA GLY A 148 15.79 -4.18 -21.99
C GLY A 148 16.63 -3.04 -22.60
N ASP A 149 16.62 -1.83 -22.00
CA ASP A 149 17.69 -0.76 -22.00
C ASP A 149 17.30 0.55 -21.20
N LEU A 150 16.37 0.45 -20.24
CA LEU A 150 15.89 1.37 -19.16
C LEU A 150 15.46 2.84 -19.44
N ASP A 151 14.27 3.19 -18.93
CA ASP A 151 13.66 4.53 -18.76
C ASP A 151 12.73 4.48 -17.51
N ILE A 152 11.93 5.52 -17.21
CA ILE A 152 11.09 5.60 -15.98
C ILE A 152 9.78 6.38 -16.27
N LEU A 153 8.72 6.22 -15.47
CA LEU A 153 7.41 6.88 -15.69
C LEU A 153 7.37 8.37 -15.26
N GLY A 154 6.47 9.16 -15.86
CA GLY A 154 6.15 10.50 -15.37
C GLY A 154 5.18 11.33 -16.23
N CYS A 155 4.07 11.79 -15.66
CA CYS A 155 3.01 12.54 -16.36
C CYS A 155 2.78 13.96 -15.80
N SER A 156 1.79 14.73 -16.31
CA SER A 156 1.47 16.07 -15.78
C SER A 156 0.22 16.80 -16.31
N GLN A 157 -0.27 17.80 -15.53
CA GLN A 157 -1.46 18.67 -15.73
C GLN A 157 -1.50 19.63 -16.94
N SER A 158 -1.04 19.16 -18.10
CA SER A 158 -0.81 19.83 -19.39
C SER A 158 0.66 19.80 -19.84
N SER A 159 1.34 18.66 -19.75
CA SER A 159 2.43 18.35 -20.68
C SER A 159 2.52 16.86 -21.04
N PRO A 160 3.09 16.52 -22.23
CA PRO A 160 2.57 15.43 -23.07
C PRO A 160 3.12 14.04 -22.74
N LEU A 161 3.10 13.67 -21.46
CA LEU A 161 3.87 12.57 -20.88
C LEU A 161 5.39 12.80 -20.91
N SER A 162 6.10 12.03 -20.10
CA SER A 162 7.53 11.73 -20.22
C SER A 162 7.73 10.53 -21.14
N TRP A 163 8.96 10.40 -21.61
CA TRP A 163 9.67 9.18 -22.01
C TRP A 163 11.01 9.65 -22.57
N PHE A 164 12.13 9.15 -22.07
CA PHE A 164 13.35 9.95 -22.05
C PHE A 164 14.32 9.65 -23.20
N GLN A 165 14.50 8.38 -23.56
CA GLN A 165 15.05 7.79 -24.81
C GLN A 165 16.43 8.30 -25.28
N ASN A 166 17.27 7.38 -25.79
CA ASN A 166 18.72 7.58 -25.80
C ASN A 166 19.45 6.87 -26.97
N ASN A 167 20.78 7.05 -27.05
CA ASN A 167 21.70 6.18 -27.80
C ASN A 167 23.14 6.24 -27.25
N GLY A 168 23.37 5.72 -26.04
CA GLY A 168 24.64 5.65 -25.31
C GLY A 168 24.57 5.79 -23.77
N MET A 169 23.51 5.28 -23.12
CA MET A 169 23.22 5.30 -21.67
C MET A 169 22.81 6.69 -21.11
N GLY A 170 22.24 6.80 -19.91
CA GLY A 170 21.51 8.00 -19.42
C GLY A 170 22.29 9.32 -19.18
N ILE A 171 21.84 10.44 -19.73
CA ILE A 171 22.25 11.77 -19.24
C ILE A 171 21.06 12.70 -19.24
N PHE A 172 20.92 13.43 -18.13
CA PHE A 172 19.74 14.24 -17.91
C PHE A 172 19.68 15.47 -18.85
N GLY A 173 19.18 15.36 -20.10
CA GLY A 173 19.32 16.37 -21.19
C GLY A 173 18.13 17.32 -21.45
N MET A 174 17.02 16.81 -22.03
CA MET A 174 15.67 17.45 -22.13
C MET A 174 15.41 18.55 -23.21
N ALA A 175 14.22 18.74 -23.83
CA ALA A 175 12.98 17.94 -24.00
C ALA A 175 12.12 18.49 -25.20
N GLN A 176 10.99 17.85 -25.60
CA GLN A 176 10.34 18.05 -26.92
C GLN A 176 8.95 18.77 -27.02
N ASN A 177 7.88 18.29 -26.36
CA ASN A 177 6.48 18.82 -26.40
C ASN A 177 5.66 18.61 -27.73
N LEU A 178 4.31 18.73 -27.70
CA LEU A 178 3.38 18.10 -28.69
C LEU A 178 2.06 18.87 -29.06
N PRO A 179 1.22 18.35 -30.00
CA PRO A 179 -0.21 18.69 -30.22
C PRO A 179 -1.16 18.30 -29.05
N TRP A 180 -2.51 18.37 -29.21
CA TRP A 180 -3.49 18.09 -28.13
C TRP A 180 -4.96 17.83 -28.51
N ILE A 181 -5.71 17.27 -27.54
CA ILE A 181 -7.18 17.37 -27.34
C ILE A 181 -7.46 18.05 -25.96
N ASN A 182 -8.51 17.72 -25.19
CA ASN A 182 -9.00 18.55 -24.06
C ASN A 182 -10.02 17.83 -23.11
N ASN A 183 -9.57 16.97 -22.19
CA ASN A 183 -10.43 16.23 -21.24
C ASN A 183 -9.86 16.27 -19.79
N ASN A 184 -10.38 15.54 -18.77
CA ASN A 184 -10.08 15.83 -17.34
C ASN A 184 -10.21 14.63 -16.36
N PRO A 185 -9.10 13.96 -15.99
CA PRO A 185 -8.92 13.22 -14.73
C PRO A 185 -7.88 13.94 -13.82
N LEU A 186 -7.24 13.24 -12.88
CA LEU A 186 -6.12 13.70 -12.04
C LEU A 186 -5.09 12.63 -11.64
N TRP A 187 -5.32 11.33 -11.87
CA TRP A 187 -4.52 10.23 -11.29
C TRP A 187 -3.58 9.47 -12.26
N ALA A 188 -2.86 8.43 -11.79
CA ALA A 188 -3.38 7.04 -11.89
C ALA A 188 -2.48 5.92 -11.26
N ALA A 189 -2.90 4.64 -11.40
CA ALA A 189 -2.20 3.38 -11.08
C ALA A 189 -2.91 2.13 -11.70
N CYS A 190 -2.23 1.00 -11.96
CA CYS A 190 -2.80 -0.20 -12.64
C CYS A 190 -2.21 -1.56 -12.17
N LYS A 191 -2.72 -2.73 -12.64
CA LYS A 191 -2.27 -4.08 -12.19
C LYS A 191 -2.39 -5.23 -13.23
N ASP A 192 -2.67 -4.96 -14.51
CA ASP A 192 -3.11 -5.87 -15.60
C ASP A 192 -4.56 -6.40 -15.50
N VAL A 193 -5.10 -6.77 -16.66
CA VAL A 193 -6.32 -7.58 -16.85
C VAL A 193 -6.12 -9.05 -16.42
N ASN A 194 -6.98 -9.94 -16.91
CA ASN A 194 -6.94 -11.40 -16.75
C ASN A 194 -5.74 -12.13 -17.40
N ASN A 195 -4.53 -11.56 -17.28
CA ASN A 195 -3.23 -12.24 -17.39
C ASN A 195 -2.90 -12.82 -18.79
N ASP A 196 -3.15 -12.01 -19.82
CA ASP A 196 -2.29 -11.99 -21.03
C ASP A 196 -1.08 -11.02 -20.83
N GLY A 197 -1.08 -10.18 -19.77
CA GLY A 197 0.12 -9.45 -19.28
C GLY A 197 0.34 -8.08 -19.91
N HIS A 198 -0.76 -7.36 -20.20
CA HIS A 198 -1.11 -6.77 -21.51
C HIS A 198 -1.82 -5.39 -21.36
N ILE A 199 -1.08 -4.30 -21.58
CA ILE A 199 -1.06 -3.17 -20.62
C ILE A 199 -1.71 -1.89 -21.21
N ASP A 200 -3.03 -1.86 -21.47
CA ASP A 200 -3.73 -0.74 -22.16
C ASP A 200 -4.06 0.53 -21.30
N ILE A 201 -5.28 0.82 -20.78
CA ILE A 201 -5.64 2.13 -20.15
C ILE A 201 -6.51 2.17 -18.86
N VAL A 202 -6.14 3.07 -17.90
CA VAL A 202 -6.97 3.57 -16.76
C VAL A 202 -6.67 5.03 -16.32
N TYR A 203 -7.61 5.72 -15.60
CA TYR A 203 -7.58 7.21 -15.38
C TYR A 203 -8.70 7.89 -14.50
N GLY A 204 -8.51 8.19 -13.19
CA GLY A 204 -9.50 8.90 -12.33
C GLY A 204 -9.01 10.19 -11.67
N GLY A 205 -9.76 10.76 -10.74
CA GLY A 205 -9.39 12.01 -10.05
C GLY A 205 -10.24 13.16 -10.58
N GLN A 206 -11.36 13.39 -9.92
CA GLN A 206 -12.49 14.14 -10.46
C GLN A 206 -12.83 13.81 -11.94
N GLY A 207 -12.81 12.51 -12.25
CA GLY A 207 -12.96 11.90 -13.63
C GLY A 207 -15.21 10.32 -14.82
N ASN A 208 -15.67 10.32 -16.13
CA ASN A 208 -16.83 9.68 -16.77
C ASN A 208 -16.23 9.05 -18.04
N PRO A 209 -15.62 7.84 -17.95
CA PRO A 209 -14.44 7.47 -18.75
C PRO A 209 -14.62 7.20 -20.26
N ALA A 210 -13.70 6.41 -20.81
CA ALA A 210 -13.66 5.88 -22.17
C ALA A 210 -13.25 4.39 -22.12
N CYS A 211 -13.52 3.64 -23.19
CA CYS A 211 -13.07 2.25 -23.38
C CYS A 211 -12.47 2.09 -24.77
N MET A 212 -11.74 1.00 -24.98
CA MET A 212 -10.51 1.05 -25.76
C MET A 212 -10.66 0.65 -27.24
N LEU A 213 -9.54 0.81 -27.95
CA LEU A 213 -9.23 0.37 -29.31
C LEU A 213 -7.80 0.86 -29.65
N ASN A 214 -6.88 -0.04 -29.99
CA ASN A 214 -5.45 0.26 -30.02
C ASN A 214 -4.67 -0.31 -31.24
N ASN A 215 -4.12 -1.51 -31.08
CA ASN A 215 -3.21 -2.29 -31.93
C ASN A 215 -1.70 -1.92 -31.93
N GLY A 216 -1.18 -1.43 -30.79
CA GLY A 216 0.15 -1.81 -30.26
C GLY A 216 1.20 -0.69 -30.11
N ASP A 217 1.73 -0.52 -28.89
CA ASP A 217 2.85 0.33 -28.40
C ASP A 217 2.65 1.86 -28.05
N GLY A 218 3.28 2.89 -28.66
CA GLY A 218 3.46 4.23 -27.99
C GLY A 218 2.72 5.56 -28.35
N THR A 219 1.79 5.66 -29.32
CA THR A 219 0.77 6.73 -29.58
C THR A 219 -0.68 6.26 -30.05
N PHE A 220 -1.75 6.47 -29.25
CA PHE A 220 -3.22 6.15 -29.34
C PHE A 220 -3.99 4.82 -28.86
N ALA A 221 -4.02 4.27 -27.60
CA ALA A 221 -5.19 3.44 -27.15
C ALA A 221 -6.36 4.32 -26.67
N THR A 222 -7.52 4.13 -27.32
CA THR A 222 -8.39 5.25 -27.76
C THR A 222 -9.92 5.06 -27.67
N ALA A 223 -10.58 5.95 -26.89
CA ALA A 223 -11.21 7.09 -27.58
C ALA A 223 -12.72 7.41 -27.37
N GLN A 224 -13.37 6.93 -26.30
CA GLN A 224 -14.82 7.11 -26.07
C GLN A 224 -15.18 8.20 -25.03
N LEU A 225 -16.43 8.25 -24.52
CA LEU A 225 -16.88 9.21 -23.48
C LEU A 225 -18.27 8.85 -22.88
N PHE A 226 -18.42 8.79 -21.54
CA PHE A 226 -19.65 8.27 -20.89
C PHE A 226 -20.64 9.35 -20.37
N PRO A 227 -21.98 9.12 -20.45
CA PRO A 227 -23.21 10.57 -20.00
C PRO A 227 -23.29 11.12 -18.57
N GLY A 228 -22.14 11.20 -17.90
CA GLY A 228 -21.78 12.20 -16.87
C GLY A 228 -22.87 12.78 -15.95
N SER A 229 -22.92 12.29 -14.72
CA SER A 229 -23.60 12.86 -13.56
C SER A 229 -22.89 12.57 -12.22
N SER A 230 -21.95 11.60 -12.19
CA SER A 230 -20.59 11.88 -11.69
C SER A 230 -20.40 11.90 -10.17
N PRO A 231 -19.98 10.76 -9.67
CA PRO A 231 -18.97 10.75 -8.63
C PRO A 231 -17.61 11.15 -9.23
N TYR A 232 -16.57 11.30 -8.41
CA TYR A 232 -15.40 12.12 -8.73
C TYR A 232 -14.05 11.70 -8.07
N SER A 233 -13.83 10.45 -7.67
CA SER A 233 -12.50 9.81 -7.47
C SER A 233 -11.51 10.27 -6.35
N ARG A 234 -11.23 9.39 -5.37
CA ARG A 234 -9.95 9.18 -4.60
C ARG A 234 -9.68 7.68 -4.30
N ASN A 235 -8.57 7.09 -4.78
CA ASN A 235 -7.86 5.82 -4.44
C ASN A 235 -8.59 4.44 -4.27
N GLY A 236 -7.77 3.41 -3.99
CA GLY A 236 -7.92 1.93 -3.83
C GLY A 236 -6.51 1.28 -3.76
N GLU A 237 -6.33 -0.04 -3.60
CA GLU A 237 -5.13 -0.81 -4.04
C GLU A 237 -5.51 -2.24 -4.44
N LEU A 238 -4.79 -2.77 -5.44
CA LEU A 238 -5.29 -3.75 -6.38
C LEU A 238 -5.08 -5.18 -5.85
N SER A 239 -5.93 -5.57 -4.91
CA SER A 239 -6.36 -6.96 -4.72
C SER A 239 -7.77 -7.20 -5.30
N ASP A 240 -8.07 -8.48 -5.48
CA ASP A 240 -9.21 -9.18 -6.06
C ASP A 240 -10.31 -9.54 -5.02
N VAL A 241 -11.41 -10.17 -5.45
CA VAL A 241 -12.31 -11.00 -4.63
C VAL A 241 -12.60 -12.42 -5.08
N ASN A 242 -12.36 -12.73 -6.35
CA ASN A 242 -12.95 -13.88 -7.02
C ASN A 242 -12.20 -15.20 -6.78
N GLY A 243 -10.90 -15.16 -6.45
CA GLY A 243 -10.09 -16.33 -6.11
C GLY A 243 -9.74 -17.27 -7.28
N ASP A 244 -10.49 -17.19 -8.38
CA ASP A 244 -9.99 -17.44 -9.73
C ASP A 244 -9.41 -16.15 -10.38
N GLY A 245 -9.48 -14.95 -9.73
CA GLY A 245 -8.47 -13.88 -9.92
C GLY A 245 -8.79 -12.73 -10.87
N ILE A 246 -9.36 -11.68 -10.33
CA ILE A 246 -9.95 -10.58 -11.06
C ILE A 246 -9.61 -9.22 -10.39
N ILE A 247 -9.87 -8.13 -11.10
CA ILE A 247 -9.93 -6.74 -10.60
C ILE A 247 -11.20 -6.14 -11.23
N ASP A 248 -11.88 -5.19 -10.56
CA ASP A 248 -13.07 -4.44 -11.00
C ASP A 248 -13.76 -3.56 -9.90
N LEU A 249 -13.89 -2.26 -10.13
CA LEU A 249 -13.33 -1.32 -9.14
C LEU A 249 -14.23 -0.44 -8.21
N ILE A 250 -13.70 -0.28 -6.98
CA ILE A 250 -14.34 0.07 -5.69
C ILE A 250 -14.04 1.50 -5.18
N ALA A 251 -14.77 2.12 -4.22
CA ALA A 251 -14.75 3.61 -4.12
C ALA A 251 -15.15 4.36 -2.80
N ALA A 252 -14.24 5.19 -2.25
CA ALA A 252 -14.44 6.26 -1.23
C ALA A 252 -15.35 7.46 -1.65
N SER A 253 -15.49 8.57 -0.89
CA SER A 253 -16.31 9.71 -1.37
C SER A 253 -16.25 11.12 -0.70
N TYR A 254 -15.48 12.09 -1.23
CA TYR A 254 -15.51 13.56 -0.94
C TYR A 254 -16.74 14.31 -1.55
N ASN A 255 -16.97 15.62 -1.33
CA ASN A 255 -18.09 16.51 -1.81
C ASN A 255 -19.30 16.68 -0.84
N TYR A 256 -20.66 16.77 -0.96
CA TYR A 256 -21.87 16.62 -1.86
C TYR A 256 -22.83 15.39 -1.77
N SER A 257 -23.19 14.70 -2.87
CA SER A 257 -24.59 14.33 -3.19
C SER A 257 -25.41 13.31 -2.34
N GLN A 258 -24.79 12.60 -1.41
CA GLN A 258 -25.33 11.63 -0.43
C GLN A 258 -26.41 10.61 -0.89
N HIS A 259 -26.07 9.73 -1.85
CA HIS A 259 -26.66 8.39 -2.10
C HIS A 259 -25.53 7.42 -2.55
N THR A 260 -25.73 6.11 -2.67
CA THR A 260 -24.58 5.19 -2.81
C THR A 260 -24.81 3.94 -3.68
N LEU A 261 -23.80 3.57 -4.48
CA LEU A 261 -23.53 2.26 -5.10
C LEU A 261 -22.10 2.20 -5.70
N VAL A 262 -21.22 1.40 -5.09
CA VAL A 262 -19.89 0.92 -5.57
C VAL A 262 -20.04 -0.06 -6.73
N PHE A 263 -18.97 -0.22 -7.53
CA PHE A 263 -18.96 -0.79 -8.89
C PHE A 263 -18.06 -2.05 -8.98
N ALA A 264 -18.14 -2.80 -10.08
CA ALA A 264 -17.68 -4.20 -10.16
C ALA A 264 -17.44 -4.73 -11.62
N GLY A 265 -17.58 -6.04 -11.90
CA GLY A 265 -16.85 -6.79 -12.94
C GLY A 265 -17.31 -7.15 -14.36
N VAL A 266 -16.32 -7.15 -15.26
CA VAL A 266 -15.97 -8.29 -16.13
C VAL A 266 -14.75 -7.86 -16.98
N GLY A 267 -13.66 -8.64 -16.92
CA GLY A 267 -12.41 -8.65 -17.71
C GLY A 267 -12.50 -8.65 -19.25
N ASP A 268 -13.71 -8.37 -19.78
CA ASP A 268 -14.17 -8.28 -21.20
C ASP A 268 -14.83 -6.91 -21.52
N GLY A 269 -15.00 -6.04 -20.52
CA GLY A 269 -15.74 -4.79 -20.63
C GLY A 269 -17.25 -4.87 -20.34
N THR A 270 -17.80 -6.03 -19.93
CA THR A 270 -19.19 -6.11 -19.45
C THR A 270 -19.40 -5.43 -18.07
N PHE A 271 -18.32 -5.25 -17.29
CA PHE A 271 -17.99 -4.18 -16.33
C PHE A 271 -19.13 -3.44 -15.59
N LEU A 272 -19.14 -3.39 -14.25
CA LEU A 272 -20.38 -3.26 -13.48
C LEU A 272 -20.58 -2.02 -12.63
N PRO A 273 -21.87 -1.77 -12.31
CA PRO A 273 -22.30 -0.77 -11.34
C PRO A 273 -22.64 -1.24 -9.91
N VAL A 274 -22.96 -2.50 -9.65
CA VAL A 274 -24.40 -2.90 -9.48
C VAL A 274 -25.12 -2.75 -8.11
N GLN A 275 -24.58 -2.03 -7.12
CA GLN A 275 -25.21 -1.83 -5.77
C GLN A 275 -26.49 -0.96 -5.71
N THR A 276 -27.07 -0.77 -4.50
CA THR A 276 -27.92 0.41 -4.13
C THR A 276 -28.06 0.59 -2.60
N LEU A 277 -27.53 1.68 -2.05
CA LEU A 277 -27.82 2.22 -0.70
C LEU A 277 -27.98 3.77 -0.73
N TYR A 278 -28.13 4.38 0.46
CA TYR A 278 -28.53 5.78 0.65
C TYR A 278 -27.60 6.58 1.60
N GLY A 279 -26.43 6.04 1.95
CA GLY A 279 -25.36 6.73 2.67
C GLY A 279 -24.34 7.41 1.72
N PRO A 280 -23.12 7.74 2.19
CA PRO A 280 -22.22 8.66 1.47
C PRO A 280 -21.02 8.04 0.74
N GLY A 281 -20.35 7.03 1.30
CA GLY A 281 -18.93 6.75 1.04
C GLY A 281 -17.99 7.76 1.74
N GLY A 282 -16.68 7.44 1.88
CA GLY A 282 -15.81 8.12 2.85
C GLY A 282 -14.32 8.30 2.53
N THR A 283 -13.37 7.84 3.36
CA THR A 283 -11.93 8.11 3.15
C THR A 283 -11.06 6.99 2.59
N PHE A 284 -11.23 5.71 2.94
CA PHE A 284 -10.13 4.74 2.79
C PHE A 284 -10.54 3.30 2.40
N SER A 285 -9.59 2.35 2.52
CA SER A 285 -9.65 0.87 2.64
C SER A 285 -8.22 0.34 2.95
N ILE A 286 -7.97 -0.90 3.40
CA ILE A 286 -6.69 -1.31 4.09
C ILE A 286 -5.85 -2.48 3.53
N SER A 287 -5.53 -3.56 4.29
CA SER A 287 -4.79 -4.78 3.86
C SER A 287 -4.89 -5.96 4.87
N SER A 288 -4.56 -7.19 4.43
CA SER A 288 -4.17 -8.43 5.16
C SER A 288 -5.23 -9.45 5.67
N ASP A 289 -4.85 -10.75 5.76
CA ASP A 289 -5.68 -11.97 5.91
C ASP A 289 -5.98 -12.42 7.36
N LEU A 290 -7.19 -12.93 7.67
CA LEU A 290 -7.52 -13.48 9.01
C LEU A 290 -8.08 -14.92 9.20
N ASP A 291 -7.64 -15.94 8.43
CA ASP A 291 -7.37 -17.31 9.00
C ASP A 291 -6.36 -18.18 8.21
N ASN A 292 -5.64 -17.59 7.26
CA ASN A 292 -4.78 -18.25 6.28
C ASN A 292 -5.47 -19.31 5.39
N ASP A 293 -6.80 -19.18 5.26
CA ASP A 293 -7.48 -19.30 3.97
C ASP A 293 -7.94 -17.89 3.43
N GLY A 294 -7.74 -16.74 4.14
CA GLY A 294 -7.60 -15.38 3.54
C GLY A 294 -8.77 -14.85 2.72
N ASP A 295 -9.98 -14.85 3.27
CA ASP A 295 -11.23 -14.58 2.55
C ASP A 295 -11.88 -13.21 2.89
N LEU A 296 -11.25 -12.11 2.47
CA LEU A 296 -11.59 -10.67 2.57
C LEU A 296 -12.96 -10.12 3.10
N ASP A 297 -12.86 -9.08 3.96
CA ASP A 297 -13.90 -8.17 4.53
C ASP A 297 -13.21 -6.89 5.10
N LEU A 298 -13.93 -5.90 5.67
CA LEU A 298 -13.56 -4.49 5.47
C LEU A 298 -13.61 -3.49 6.66
N VAL A 299 -12.48 -2.82 6.94
CA VAL A 299 -12.11 -1.99 8.12
C VAL A 299 -12.74 -0.58 8.16
N SER A 300 -14.03 -0.51 7.84
CA SER A 300 -14.80 0.70 7.54
C SER A 300 -15.03 1.73 8.65
N VAL A 301 -15.65 2.88 8.31
CA VAL A 301 -15.79 4.06 9.21
C VAL A 301 -16.79 5.14 8.72
N LEU A 302 -16.93 6.27 9.45
CA LEU A 302 -17.38 7.62 8.97
C LEU A 302 -17.07 8.80 9.93
N ASN A 303 -16.60 8.53 11.15
CA ASN A 303 -16.01 9.47 12.13
C ASN A 303 -16.90 10.65 12.59
N THR A 304 -16.88 11.76 11.85
CA THR A 304 -16.87 13.07 12.52
C THR A 304 -18.24 13.58 12.98
N GLN A 305 -18.43 13.63 14.30
CA GLN A 305 -19.67 14.01 14.98
C GLN A 305 -20.10 12.96 16.02
N GLY A 306 -19.46 11.79 16.07
CA GLY A 306 -19.66 10.80 17.12
C GLY A 306 -20.07 9.40 16.71
N THR A 307 -19.39 8.76 15.75
CA THR A 307 -19.19 7.29 15.74
C THR A 307 -18.03 6.91 14.82
N MET A 308 -17.55 5.66 14.83
CA MET A 308 -16.45 5.14 13.98
C MET A 308 -16.68 3.60 13.93
N HIS A 309 -16.55 2.94 12.77
CA HIS A 309 -17.38 1.74 12.49
C HIS A 309 -16.86 0.77 11.38
N TRP A 310 -16.20 -0.38 11.66
CA TRP A 310 -16.01 -1.53 10.72
C TRP A 310 -17.01 -2.68 10.86
N TYR A 311 -17.19 -3.46 9.79
CA TYR A 311 -18.32 -4.44 9.46
C TYR A 311 -17.36 -5.73 9.26
N ALA A 312 -17.74 -6.95 9.69
CA ALA A 312 -17.36 -8.25 9.09
C ALA A 312 -18.40 -9.38 9.42
N ASN A 313 -18.04 -10.67 9.33
CA ASN A 313 -18.97 -11.77 9.04
C ASN A 313 -19.67 -12.52 10.21
N ASP A 314 -20.48 -13.55 9.87
CA ASP A 314 -20.92 -14.67 10.75
C ASP A 314 -20.90 -16.00 9.94
N GLY A 315 -19.94 -16.10 9.01
CA GLY A 315 -19.64 -17.28 8.17
C GLY A 315 -20.32 -17.32 6.80
N SER A 316 -19.74 -16.64 5.80
CA SER A 316 -20.17 -16.52 4.40
C SER A 316 -21.58 -15.92 4.18
N GLY A 317 -21.63 -14.62 3.85
CA GLY A 317 -22.85 -13.90 3.49
C GLY A 317 -23.84 -13.66 4.63
N VAL A 318 -23.37 -13.46 5.87
CA VAL A 318 -24.24 -13.37 7.07
C VAL A 318 -24.15 -12.02 7.81
N PHE A 319 -22.93 -11.60 8.17
CA PHE A 319 -22.54 -10.28 8.71
C PHE A 319 -23.06 -9.83 10.09
N GLY A 320 -22.23 -9.04 10.78
CA GLY A 320 -22.36 -8.67 12.20
C GLY A 320 -22.86 -7.24 12.49
N THR A 321 -21.99 -6.41 13.09
CA THR A 321 -22.32 -5.05 13.61
C THR A 321 -21.15 -4.06 13.41
N ALA A 322 -21.32 -2.77 13.75
CA ALA A 322 -20.45 -1.65 13.36
C ALA A 322 -19.65 -0.97 14.51
N GLN A 323 -18.32 -0.77 14.37
CA GLN A 323 -17.31 -0.93 15.47
C GLN A 323 -15.99 -0.03 15.32
N GLU A 324 -15.31 0.52 16.37
CA GLU A 324 -14.25 1.61 16.33
C GLU A 324 -12.88 1.21 16.92
N ILE A 325 -11.79 1.93 16.62
CA ILE A 325 -10.52 1.87 17.37
C ILE A 325 -10.63 2.38 18.84
N THR A 326 -9.58 2.98 19.43
CA THR A 326 -9.71 3.59 20.78
C THR A 326 -10.88 4.58 20.83
N HIS A 327 -11.74 4.46 21.86
CA HIS A 327 -13.09 5.05 22.11
C HIS A 327 -13.25 6.59 21.96
N THR A 328 -12.25 7.23 21.41
CA THR A 328 -12.03 8.67 21.24
C THR A 328 -11.25 8.88 19.94
N ALA A 329 -11.55 8.19 18.84
CA ALA A 329 -10.73 8.09 17.61
C ALA A 329 -10.41 9.43 16.91
N TYR A 330 -9.40 10.17 17.39
CA TYR A 330 -9.34 11.64 17.22
C TYR A 330 -8.34 12.26 16.21
N TRP A 331 -7.59 11.49 15.41
CA TRP A 331 -6.93 11.88 14.12
C TRP A 331 -5.87 10.84 13.72
N GLY A 332 -5.82 10.49 12.42
CA GLY A 332 -5.16 9.28 11.89
C GLY A 332 -3.73 9.43 11.36
N SER A 333 -3.14 8.30 10.94
CA SER A 333 -1.75 8.14 10.47
C SER A 333 -1.65 7.95 8.94
N CYS A 334 -0.99 6.88 8.50
CA CYS A 334 -0.69 6.27 7.17
C CYS A 334 -0.09 4.86 7.49
N ILE A 335 -0.07 3.85 6.62
CA ILE A 335 0.29 2.45 7.00
C ILE A 335 0.87 1.58 5.83
N VAL A 336 1.74 0.57 6.08
CA VAL A 336 1.98 -0.71 5.32
C VAL A 336 2.43 -1.86 6.32
N ALA A 337 3.52 -2.65 6.15
CA ALA A 337 3.76 -4.00 6.77
C ALA A 337 5.11 -4.30 7.54
N ALA A 338 5.14 -4.99 8.69
CA ALA A 338 6.32 -5.40 9.54
C ALA A 338 5.99 -6.31 10.77
N ASP A 339 6.92 -7.14 11.34
CA ASP A 339 6.72 -8.19 12.43
C ASP A 339 7.41 -7.96 13.84
N LEU A 340 7.64 -8.94 14.77
CA LEU A 340 8.20 -8.72 16.15
C LEU A 340 8.83 -9.86 17.06
N GLU A 341 8.20 -11.03 17.34
CA GLU A 341 8.61 -11.92 18.49
C GLU A 341 8.59 -13.49 18.29
N ALA A 342 8.86 -14.03 17.10
CA ALA A 342 9.28 -15.44 16.85
C ALA A 342 8.45 -16.67 17.41
N ASP A 343 7.18 -16.85 17.01
CA ASP A 343 6.50 -18.16 16.85
C ASP A 343 5.34 -18.10 15.78
N GLY A 344 4.60 -16.98 15.62
CA GLY A 344 3.92 -16.55 14.35
C GLY A 344 2.62 -15.71 14.46
N ASP A 345 2.46 -14.56 13.78
CA ASP A 345 1.27 -13.65 13.78
C ASP A 345 1.07 -12.85 12.49
N LEU A 346 0.11 -11.91 12.50
CA LEU A 346 0.21 -10.60 11.86
C LEU A 346 -0.45 -9.50 12.76
N ASP A 347 0.18 -8.35 13.01
CA ASP A 347 -0.20 -7.31 13.99
C ASP A 347 0.42 -5.88 13.70
N LEU A 348 0.32 -4.91 14.62
CA LEU A 348 0.02 -3.51 14.30
C LEU A 348 0.82 -2.49 15.15
N LEU A 349 0.59 -1.18 14.93
CA LEU A 349 1.33 -0.04 15.51
C LEU A 349 0.55 1.27 15.30
N THR A 350 0.87 2.38 15.96
CA THR A 350 0.20 3.69 15.74
C THR A 350 1.01 4.86 16.28
N ALA A 351 1.08 5.95 15.51
CA ALA A 351 1.66 7.22 15.89
C ALA A 351 0.58 8.29 16.19
N SER A 352 0.40 8.68 17.47
CA SER A 352 -0.68 9.60 17.92
C SER A 352 -0.18 10.76 18.83
N ARG A 353 -0.69 12.00 18.61
CA ARG A 353 -0.16 13.28 19.13
C ARG A 353 -0.77 13.85 20.43
N GLU A 354 -1.64 14.87 20.34
CA GLU A 354 -1.54 16.08 21.19
C GLU A 354 -2.38 16.05 22.49
N ASP A 355 -2.34 14.93 23.21
CA ASP A 355 -2.31 14.92 24.68
C ASP A 355 -0.96 14.33 25.12
N ASP A 356 -0.86 13.51 26.18
CA ASP A 356 0.43 13.29 26.87
C ASP A 356 0.73 11.84 27.32
N LYS A 357 0.34 10.80 26.53
CA LYS A 357 0.67 9.36 26.78
C LYS A 357 1.00 8.44 25.58
N VAL A 358 2.03 7.61 25.76
CA VAL A 358 2.59 6.50 24.94
C VAL A 358 2.21 5.09 25.46
N ALA A 359 2.16 4.08 24.58
CA ALA A 359 2.37 2.65 24.90
C ALA A 359 2.61 1.75 23.64
N TRP A 360 2.68 0.42 23.83
CA TRP A 360 3.06 -0.66 22.87
C TRP A 360 2.30 -1.99 23.16
N TYR A 361 1.56 -2.66 22.25
CA TYR A 361 0.34 -3.42 22.65
C TYR A 361 0.28 -4.96 22.51
N ARG A 362 0.71 -5.59 21.41
CA ARG A 362 0.56 -7.03 21.10
C ARG A 362 -0.91 -7.56 21.00
N ASN A 363 -1.18 -8.27 19.91
CA ASN A 363 -2.43 -8.89 19.47
C ASN A 363 -2.55 -10.38 19.87
N ASP A 364 -3.65 -10.97 19.41
CA ASP A 364 -3.93 -12.41 19.27
C ASP A 364 -5.11 -12.60 18.27
N GLU A 365 -5.11 -11.88 17.12
CA GLU A 365 -6.18 -11.75 16.12
C GLU A 365 -7.45 -10.98 16.53
N GLY A 366 -7.67 -10.36 17.74
CA GLY A 366 -6.95 -10.37 19.07
C GLY A 366 -7.55 -9.66 20.31
N SER A 367 -6.81 -9.63 21.44
CA SER A 367 -7.34 -9.42 22.82
C SER A 367 -6.44 -8.70 23.87
N PHE A 368 -5.24 -8.18 23.55
CA PHE A 368 -4.49 -7.13 24.28
C PHE A 368 -3.77 -7.44 25.63
N GLY A 369 -2.76 -6.60 25.94
CA GLY A 369 -1.80 -6.76 27.06
C GLY A 369 -1.88 -5.78 28.28
N PRO A 370 -0.76 -5.58 29.03
CA PRO A 370 -0.71 -4.91 30.35
C PRO A 370 -0.59 -3.36 30.34
N GLN A 371 -0.17 -2.73 31.45
CA GLN A 371 0.10 -1.28 31.57
C GLN A 371 1.28 -0.99 32.52
N LEU A 372 1.99 0.15 32.35
CA LEU A 372 3.12 0.65 33.16
C LEU A 372 2.90 2.12 33.62
N MET A 373 3.87 2.72 34.33
CA MET A 373 3.88 4.15 34.71
C MET A 373 5.32 4.75 34.80
N ILE A 374 5.82 5.46 33.75
CA ILE A 374 7.14 6.14 33.76
C ILE A 374 7.32 7.61 33.26
N THR A 375 6.53 8.20 32.33
CA THR A 375 6.66 9.61 31.82
C THR A 375 5.32 10.39 31.48
N GLU A 376 5.29 11.73 31.38
CA GLU A 376 4.13 12.66 31.15
C GLU A 376 4.63 14.13 31.20
N SER A 377 4.75 14.91 30.10
CA SER A 377 4.91 16.39 30.16
C SER A 377 4.95 17.13 28.80
N ALA A 378 5.05 16.44 27.66
CA ALA A 378 5.69 17.00 26.47
C ALA A 378 4.74 17.32 25.29
N ALA A 379 3.72 16.49 25.04
CA ALA A 379 2.72 16.68 23.98
C ALA A 379 3.26 17.20 22.61
N SER A 380 4.45 16.76 22.16
CA SER A 380 5.03 17.22 20.88
C SER A 380 6.08 16.26 20.27
N ALA A 381 5.63 15.35 19.40
CA ALA A 381 6.43 14.44 18.56
C ALA A 381 5.82 14.26 17.13
N ILE A 382 6.42 13.46 16.23
CA ILE A 382 5.89 13.05 14.90
C ILE A 382 6.36 11.61 14.57
N MET A 383 5.65 10.88 13.69
CA MET A 383 6.03 9.66 12.92
C MET A 383 6.32 8.31 13.63
N ALA A 384 6.44 7.24 12.82
CA ALA A 384 6.68 5.81 13.07
C ALA A 384 6.95 5.08 11.71
N LEU A 385 7.42 3.82 11.70
CA LEU A 385 7.55 2.88 10.55
C LEU A 385 7.67 1.42 11.09
N GLY A 386 8.29 0.48 10.36
CA GLY A 386 8.65 -0.90 10.82
C GLY A 386 9.46 -1.66 9.76
N GLY A 387 10.34 -2.60 10.15
CA GLY A 387 11.14 -3.45 9.22
C GLY A 387 12.56 -3.86 9.69
N ASP A 388 13.40 -4.50 8.83
CA ASP A 388 14.89 -4.70 8.76
C ASP A 388 15.67 -4.16 7.51
N VAL A 389 16.64 -3.24 7.71
CA VAL A 389 17.68 -2.77 6.75
C VAL A 389 18.83 -1.94 7.39
N ASP A 390 19.21 -2.22 8.66
CA ASP A 390 20.67 -2.31 8.94
C ASP A 390 21.20 -3.70 8.52
N GLY A 391 20.28 -4.58 8.06
CA GLY A 391 20.50 -5.91 7.54
C GLY A 391 20.69 -6.95 8.65
N ASP A 392 19.89 -6.86 9.72
CA ASP A 392 20.43 -6.94 11.08
C ASP A 392 19.79 -7.85 12.17
N GLY A 393 20.15 -7.46 13.41
CA GLY A 393 19.90 -8.01 14.75
C GLY A 393 20.75 -7.33 15.87
N ASP A 394 21.15 -6.04 15.73
CA ASP A 394 21.91 -5.21 16.72
C ASP A 394 21.74 -3.68 16.41
N ASN A 395 20.47 -3.24 16.25
CA ASN A 395 19.86 -2.43 15.15
C ASN A 395 20.08 -0.89 15.13
N ASP A 396 19.40 -0.15 14.22
CA ASP A 396 19.21 1.33 14.20
C ASP A 396 17.67 1.74 14.19
N VAL A 397 17.17 2.99 13.93
CA VAL A 397 15.69 3.38 13.78
C VAL A 397 15.30 4.90 13.39
N VAL A 398 14.63 5.30 12.27
CA VAL A 398 14.56 6.72 11.69
C VAL A 398 13.20 7.48 11.34
N ALA A 399 12.43 8.03 12.31
CA ALA A 399 11.15 8.79 12.12
C ALA A 399 11.15 10.33 11.93
N ILE A 400 10.36 10.93 11.01
CA ILE A 400 10.33 12.40 10.76
C ILE A 400 10.06 13.28 12.01
N SER A 401 10.48 14.56 11.96
CA SER A 401 10.48 15.48 13.12
C SER A 401 10.42 16.98 12.71
N PHE A 402 10.53 17.97 13.62
CA PHE A 402 10.34 19.39 13.25
C PHE A 402 11.21 20.46 13.96
N SER A 403 11.40 20.45 15.29
CA SER A 403 11.72 21.69 16.05
C SER A 403 13.06 22.43 15.77
N ASP A 404 14.24 21.78 15.64
CA ASP A 404 15.54 22.46 15.37
C ASP A 404 16.52 21.80 14.36
N ARG A 405 16.03 21.40 13.17
CA ARG A 405 16.75 21.15 11.89
C ARG A 405 17.71 19.92 11.65
N LYS A 406 17.35 18.62 11.82
CA LYS A 406 18.24 17.41 11.63
C LYS A 406 17.56 16.03 11.38
N LEU A 407 18.14 15.18 10.51
CA LEU A 407 17.91 13.69 10.48
C LEU A 407 18.45 13.01 11.76
N ALA A 408 18.10 11.75 12.06
CA ALA A 408 18.69 11.03 13.20
C ALA A 408 19.00 9.53 13.08
N TRP A 409 18.06 8.60 12.81
CA TRP A 409 18.18 7.15 13.17
C TRP A 409 18.10 6.95 14.72
N TYR A 410 18.08 5.73 15.34
CA TYR A 410 17.83 5.48 16.79
C TYR A 410 18.00 4.07 17.49
N PRO A 411 18.96 3.16 17.21
CA PRO A 411 18.97 1.72 17.62
C PRO A 411 17.91 1.13 18.58
N ASN A 412 17.07 0.20 18.08
CA ASN A 412 16.31 -0.77 18.89
C ASN A 412 16.44 -2.23 18.39
N ASP A 413 15.39 -3.09 18.22
CA ASP A 413 15.64 -4.55 18.38
C ASP A 413 14.58 -5.67 18.18
N GLY A 414 13.31 -5.42 18.49
CA GLY A 414 12.37 -6.41 19.08
C GLY A 414 12.78 -6.99 20.47
N ASN A 415 14.08 -7.29 20.68
CA ASN A 415 14.69 -8.05 21.78
C ASN A 415 15.05 -7.28 23.09
N GLY A 416 14.98 -5.95 23.13
CA GLY A 416 15.25 -5.08 24.30
C GLY A 416 16.70 -4.57 24.52
N VAL A 417 17.07 -3.46 23.87
CA VAL A 417 18.43 -2.88 23.75
C VAL A 417 18.47 -1.34 23.94
N PHE A 418 17.69 -0.57 23.18
CA PHE A 418 17.57 0.91 23.19
C PHE A 418 18.90 1.70 23.13
N GLY A 419 19.61 1.60 21.98
CA GLY A 419 20.90 2.25 21.74
C GLY A 419 20.84 3.68 21.19
N ALA A 420 19.80 4.09 20.42
CA ALA A 420 19.55 5.47 19.98
C ALA A 420 20.58 6.27 19.15
N ILE A 421 21.94 6.12 19.21
CA ILE A 421 22.89 7.27 18.99
C ILE A 421 24.22 7.13 18.16
N GLN A 422 24.34 8.00 17.14
CA GLN A 422 25.51 8.84 16.76
C GLN A 422 25.07 10.34 16.74
N ARG A 423 25.90 11.37 16.41
CA ARG A 423 25.42 12.79 16.21
C ARG A 423 26.24 13.62 15.19
N ILE A 424 25.62 14.17 14.12
CA ILE A 424 26.29 14.88 13.00
C ILE A 424 25.75 16.30 12.59
N THR A 425 24.84 16.44 11.60
CA THR A 425 24.59 17.67 10.77
C THR A 425 23.09 18.02 10.48
N ILE A 426 22.79 18.96 9.55
CA ILE A 426 21.67 19.94 9.65
C ILE A 426 21.10 20.60 8.33
N THR A 427 20.29 19.97 7.42
CA THR A 427 19.63 20.74 6.29
C THR A 427 18.18 20.42 5.97
N ALA A 428 17.60 19.63 6.86
CA ALA A 428 16.18 19.59 7.14
C ALA A 428 15.72 20.72 8.07
N ASP A 429 14.44 21.01 8.02
CA ASP A 429 13.66 21.87 8.91
C ASP A 429 12.20 21.51 8.69
N HIS A 430 11.39 21.30 9.73
CA HIS A 430 10.00 20.80 9.56
C HIS A 430 9.74 19.49 8.73
N PRO A 431 10.63 18.47 8.56
CA PRO A 431 10.51 17.25 7.71
C PRO A 431 9.17 16.68 7.18
N GLN A 432 9.26 15.94 6.06
CA GLN A 432 8.16 15.66 5.12
C GLN A 432 7.62 14.21 5.04
N THR A 433 8.24 13.36 4.23
CA THR A 433 7.65 12.11 3.69
C THR A 433 8.77 11.28 3.05
N MET A 434 8.63 9.96 3.00
CA MET A 434 9.66 9.05 2.47
C MET A 434 9.01 7.98 1.56
N TRP A 435 9.83 7.08 1.01
CA TRP A 435 9.48 5.72 0.58
C TRP A 435 10.39 4.72 1.37
N LEU A 436 10.92 3.67 0.72
CA LEU A 436 12.14 2.83 0.83
C LEU A 436 12.38 2.23 -0.59
N GLY A 437 12.87 3.06 -1.53
CA GLY A 437 12.92 2.84 -3.00
C GLY A 437 14.17 2.11 -3.53
N ASP A 438 14.87 2.58 -4.57
CA ASP A 438 16.31 2.31 -4.89
C ASP A 438 16.76 3.20 -6.09
N PHE A 439 18.08 3.28 -6.35
CA PHE A 439 18.69 3.66 -7.64
C PHE A 439 20.14 3.10 -7.79
N ASP A 440 20.44 1.84 -7.45
CA ASP A 440 21.82 1.38 -7.26
C ASP A 440 22.13 -0.08 -7.67
N GLY A 441 21.29 -1.03 -7.26
CA GLY A 441 21.45 -2.47 -7.52
C GLY A 441 22.57 -3.16 -6.73
N ASP A 442 22.68 -2.92 -5.42
CA ASP A 442 23.91 -3.17 -4.66
C ASP A 442 23.92 -3.77 -3.23
N VAL A 443 23.42 -3.09 -2.18
CA VAL A 443 23.98 -3.02 -0.79
C VAL A 443 25.19 -2.04 -0.62
N ASP A 444 25.03 -0.80 -1.11
CA ASP A 444 25.75 0.48 -0.86
C ASP A 444 24.65 1.63 -0.88
N LEU A 445 23.42 1.29 -0.44
CA LEU A 445 22.07 1.95 -0.47
C LEU A 445 21.57 2.67 0.85
N ASP A 446 20.69 3.71 0.83
CA ASP A 446 20.21 4.47 2.04
C ASP A 446 18.86 5.27 1.94
N ILE A 447 18.85 6.56 2.31
CA ILE A 447 17.81 7.59 2.41
C ILE A 447 17.10 8.04 1.11
N LEU A 448 15.81 8.44 1.05
CA LEU A 448 15.30 9.40 0.03
C LEU A 448 13.96 10.09 0.42
N ILE A 449 13.66 11.24 -0.21
CA ILE A 449 12.65 12.23 0.15
C ILE A 449 12.12 13.01 -1.12
N GLY A 450 11.47 14.17 -0.94
CA GLY A 450 11.19 15.35 -1.80
C GLY A 450 10.78 16.52 -0.84
N THR A 451 10.60 17.83 -1.14
CA THR A 451 10.56 18.89 -0.03
C THR A 451 9.92 20.30 -0.28
N HIS A 452 9.41 20.96 0.79
CA HIS A 452 8.64 22.23 0.85
C HIS A 452 9.40 23.60 0.96
N GLY A 453 10.66 23.65 1.37
CA GLY A 453 11.51 24.86 1.60
C GLY A 453 11.72 25.95 0.49
N ASP A 454 12.85 25.96 -0.22
CA ASP A 454 13.29 27.04 -1.15
C ASP A 454 13.85 26.55 -2.51
N SER A 455 15.00 25.86 -2.56
CA SER A 455 15.53 25.24 -3.80
C SER A 455 16.65 24.20 -3.57
N ALA A 456 16.33 22.89 -3.63
CA ALA A 456 17.26 21.75 -3.75
C ALA A 456 16.52 20.49 -4.28
N ILE A 457 17.25 19.40 -4.57
CA ILE A 457 16.82 18.20 -5.36
C ILE A 457 17.79 17.05 -4.99
N SER A 458 17.46 15.74 -5.01
CA SER A 458 18.46 14.74 -4.51
C SER A 458 18.61 13.32 -5.06
N LEU A 459 19.91 12.92 -5.01
CA LEU A 459 20.76 11.74 -5.26
C LEU A 459 22.00 11.93 -4.33
N TYR A 460 22.52 10.95 -3.56
CA TYR A 460 23.63 11.16 -2.59
C TYR A 460 24.84 10.13 -2.61
N LYS A 461 25.01 9.27 -3.65
CA LYS A 461 25.93 8.07 -3.70
C LYS A 461 27.16 8.00 -2.77
N ASN A 462 27.33 6.85 -2.10
CA ASN A 462 28.47 6.50 -1.23
C ASN A 462 29.65 5.81 -1.98
N ASN A 463 30.33 4.83 -1.35
CA ASN A 463 31.58 4.16 -1.76
C ASN A 463 32.06 3.04 -0.79
N GLY A 464 31.14 2.40 -0.05
CA GLY A 464 31.34 1.13 0.66
C GLY A 464 31.86 1.20 2.09
N THR A 465 31.03 0.80 3.04
CA THR A 465 31.31 0.58 4.48
C THR A 465 31.76 1.82 5.26
N GLY A 466 30.84 2.79 5.42
CA GLY A 466 31.05 3.90 6.35
C GLY A 466 31.94 5.05 5.83
N VAL A 467 31.83 5.40 4.54
CA VAL A 467 32.75 6.35 3.85
C VAL A 467 32.02 7.58 3.24
N PHE A 468 30.86 7.93 3.80
CA PHE A 468 29.99 9.07 3.47
C PHE A 468 30.66 10.47 3.29
N ASP A 469 30.15 11.25 2.32
CA ASP A 469 30.39 12.72 2.21
C ASP A 469 29.43 13.45 1.23
N ALA A 470 28.36 12.85 0.63
CA ALA A 470 28.18 13.06 -0.82
C ALA A 470 26.92 13.68 -1.47
N PRO A 471 26.99 15.04 -1.65
CA PRO A 471 26.26 15.87 -2.62
C PRO A 471 27.09 16.31 -3.85
N ILE A 472 26.43 16.97 -4.82
CA ILE A 472 27.07 17.71 -5.92
C ILE A 472 26.45 19.10 -6.12
N VAL A 473 25.23 19.18 -6.67
CA VAL A 473 24.48 20.40 -7.08
C VAL A 473 25.18 21.25 -8.18
N ILE A 474 24.39 21.94 -9.03
CA ILE A 474 24.87 22.73 -10.19
C ILE A 474 24.43 24.21 -10.15
N ASP A 475 23.17 24.51 -10.47
CA ASP A 475 22.56 25.86 -10.41
C ASP A 475 21.02 25.71 -10.34
N HIS A 476 20.29 26.76 -9.96
CA HIS A 476 18.89 26.65 -9.51
C HIS A 476 17.87 27.01 -10.61
N VAL A 477 16.96 26.07 -10.95
CA VAL A 477 16.00 26.26 -12.07
C VAL A 477 14.62 25.55 -11.96
N LEU A 478 14.38 24.67 -10.98
CA LEU A 478 13.32 23.64 -11.07
C LEU A 478 12.10 23.83 -10.17
N TYR A 479 10.98 23.19 -10.53
CA TYR A 479 9.58 23.38 -9.95
C TYR A 479 9.34 21.84 -9.45
N GLY A 480 9.21 21.57 -8.14
CA GLY A 480 8.06 20.90 -7.49
C GLY A 480 7.81 19.39 -7.18
N PRO A 481 8.68 18.37 -7.37
CA PRO A 481 8.23 16.95 -7.54
C PRO A 481 7.63 16.11 -6.39
N SER A 482 6.77 15.14 -6.77
CA SER A 482 6.01 14.30 -5.82
C SER A 482 5.70 12.81 -6.13
N ALA A 483 6.09 12.16 -7.25
CA ALA A 483 5.96 10.67 -7.42
C ALA A 483 6.82 10.08 -8.57
N ILE A 484 7.33 8.84 -8.45
CA ILE A 484 8.38 8.29 -9.36
C ILE A 484 8.52 6.75 -9.29
N GLU A 485 8.25 6.05 -10.40
CA GLU A 485 8.11 4.58 -10.48
C GLU A 485 8.50 4.14 -11.95
N VAL A 486 8.90 2.87 -12.22
CA VAL A 486 10.07 2.51 -13.09
C VAL A 486 9.78 1.75 -14.45
N ALA A 487 10.75 1.71 -15.39
CA ALA A 487 11.20 0.57 -16.25
C ALA A 487 11.13 0.63 -17.84
N ASP A 488 11.20 -0.52 -18.56
CA ASP A 488 12.37 -0.96 -19.39
C ASP A 488 12.22 -1.01 -20.97
N LEU A 489 13.35 -0.99 -21.73
CA LEU A 489 13.46 -0.53 -23.16
C LEU A 489 14.15 -1.44 -24.27
N ASP A 490 15.22 -0.93 -24.94
CA ASP A 490 15.44 -0.75 -26.41
C ASP A 490 16.31 -1.81 -27.16
N GLY A 491 17.52 -2.18 -26.66
CA GLY A 491 18.26 -3.39 -27.08
C GLY A 491 19.60 -3.29 -27.87
N ASP A 492 20.50 -2.33 -27.61
CA ASP A 492 21.93 -2.38 -28.03
C ASP A 492 22.93 -1.75 -27.02
N GLY A 493 22.46 -1.22 -25.88
CA GLY A 493 23.25 -0.80 -24.70
C GLY A 493 23.04 0.66 -24.25
N ASP A 494 21.98 0.92 -23.46
CA ASP A 494 21.44 2.25 -23.16
C ASP A 494 20.95 2.45 -21.69
N MET A 495 20.19 3.53 -21.40
CA MET A 495 19.59 3.94 -20.10
C MET A 495 18.99 5.38 -20.18
N ASP A 496 18.02 5.72 -19.32
CA ASP A 496 17.78 7.04 -18.70
C ASP A 496 16.89 6.94 -17.43
N ILE A 497 16.69 8.05 -16.69
CA ILE A 497 15.94 8.14 -15.41
C ILE A 497 14.95 9.32 -15.46
N VAL A 498 13.77 9.25 -14.83
CA VAL A 498 12.65 10.20 -15.05
C VAL A 498 12.07 10.81 -13.77
N ALA A 499 11.70 12.09 -13.82
CA ALA A 499 10.74 12.72 -12.90
C ALA A 499 10.10 13.98 -13.53
N THR A 500 9.13 14.55 -12.81
CA THR A 500 8.32 15.68 -13.27
C THR A 500 8.29 16.86 -12.26
N GLY A 501 7.33 17.10 -11.34
CA GLY A 501 7.32 18.27 -10.42
C GLY A 501 5.97 18.79 -9.80
N TRP A 502 5.66 20.12 -9.81
CA TRP A 502 4.31 20.73 -9.60
C TRP A 502 3.88 21.92 -10.51
N ALA A 503 2.67 21.97 -11.07
CA ALA A 503 2.10 23.11 -11.83
C ALA A 503 2.78 23.64 -13.14
N SER A 504 3.88 23.06 -13.61
CA SER A 504 4.64 23.38 -14.85
C SER A 504 5.32 22.24 -15.71
N ALA A 505 5.02 20.91 -15.61
CA ALA A 505 5.10 19.79 -16.65
C ALA A 505 5.83 18.42 -16.38
N VAL A 506 6.55 17.91 -17.43
CA VAL A 506 7.24 16.61 -17.79
C VAL A 506 8.31 16.81 -18.90
N TYR A 507 9.19 15.82 -19.18
CA TYR A 507 10.45 15.98 -19.94
C TYR A 507 10.85 14.80 -20.89
N ASN A 508 12.13 14.78 -21.33
CA ASN A 508 12.91 13.74 -22.04
C ASN A 508 14.39 13.88 -21.56
N TYR A 509 15.38 12.99 -21.82
CA TYR A 509 16.79 13.19 -21.34
C TYR A 509 17.94 13.06 -22.38
N THR A 510 18.63 11.92 -22.52
CA THR A 510 19.72 11.54 -23.46
C THR A 510 21.24 11.76 -23.08
N ASN A 511 22.00 10.66 -22.81
CA ASN A 511 23.42 10.33 -23.22
C ASN A 511 24.70 10.34 -22.29
N MET A 512 24.88 9.47 -21.26
CA MET A 512 26.14 8.71 -20.92
C MET A 512 26.13 7.58 -19.81
N GLY A 513 25.12 7.43 -18.93
CA GLY A 513 24.92 6.36 -17.90
C GLY A 513 25.60 6.58 -16.53
N ASN A 514 25.20 5.84 -15.45
CA ASN A 514 25.78 5.95 -14.10
C ASN A 514 25.55 7.34 -13.47
N ASP A 515 24.42 7.58 -12.81
CA ASP A 515 24.01 8.88 -12.23
C ASP A 515 23.84 10.14 -13.15
N GLN A 516 24.41 10.25 -14.38
CA GLN A 516 24.87 11.55 -14.97
C GLN A 516 23.83 12.58 -15.52
N PHE A 517 24.22 13.86 -15.67
CA PHE A 517 23.32 15.02 -15.96
C PHE A 517 23.85 16.14 -16.91
N ALA A 518 22.95 16.88 -17.62
CA ALA A 518 23.31 18.00 -18.55
C ALA A 518 22.38 19.25 -18.61
N LYS A 519 21.06 19.05 -18.77
CA LYS A 519 19.88 19.94 -18.56
C LYS A 519 19.49 21.06 -19.56
N GLN A 520 18.18 21.34 -19.67
CA GLN A 520 17.51 22.43 -20.44
C GLN A 520 16.14 22.91 -19.84
N THR A 521 14.96 22.81 -20.52
CA THR A 521 13.69 23.56 -20.18
C THR A 521 12.42 23.02 -20.89
N LEU A 522 11.18 23.11 -20.32
CA LEU A 522 9.91 22.80 -21.02
C LEU A 522 8.63 23.66 -20.69
N GLY A 523 7.78 23.32 -19.69
CA GLY A 523 6.31 23.47 -19.81
C GLY A 523 5.51 24.40 -18.85
N ALA A 524 4.19 24.14 -18.73
CA ALA A 524 3.17 24.90 -17.94
C ALA A 524 1.84 24.11 -17.72
N LEU A 525 1.24 24.13 -16.51
CA LEU A 525 0.07 23.30 -16.11
C LEU A 525 -1.05 24.04 -15.32
N ILE A 526 -1.94 23.29 -14.60
CA ILE A 526 -3.04 23.87 -13.81
C ILE A 526 -3.24 23.26 -12.40
N GLY A 527 -2.16 22.91 -11.68
CA GLY A 527 -2.23 22.26 -10.37
C GLY A 527 -1.12 21.21 -10.17
N TYR A 528 -1.43 19.90 -10.17
CA TYR A 528 -0.63 18.71 -9.78
C TYR A 528 0.14 18.01 -10.95
N GLY A 529 0.32 16.67 -10.94
CA GLY A 529 -0.07 15.83 -12.11
C GLY A 529 0.33 14.34 -12.27
N GLU A 530 -0.46 13.41 -11.72
CA GLU A 530 -0.21 11.96 -11.53
C GLU A 530 -0.15 11.10 -12.84
N VAL A 531 0.17 9.78 -12.77
CA VAL A 531 0.87 9.00 -13.84
C VAL A 531 0.47 7.49 -13.89
N ILE A 532 0.51 6.76 -15.03
CA ILE A 532 0.83 5.29 -15.16
C ILE A 532 0.74 4.66 -16.57
N LEU A 533 1.27 3.44 -16.75
CA LEU A 533 0.75 2.20 -17.43
C LEU A 533 -0.76 1.79 -17.24
N GLY A 534 -1.35 0.91 -18.07
CA GLY A 534 -2.80 0.55 -18.00
C GLY A 534 -3.21 -0.89 -18.43
N ASP A 535 -4.47 -1.10 -18.86
CA ASP A 535 -5.16 -2.40 -19.00
C ASP A 535 -6.24 -2.44 -20.15
N MET A 536 -6.37 -3.56 -20.93
CA MET A 536 -7.43 -3.97 -21.94
C MET A 536 -7.47 -3.49 -23.45
N ASP A 537 -7.45 -4.43 -24.44
CA ASP A 537 -8.14 -4.33 -25.78
C ASP A 537 -8.21 -5.70 -26.54
N ASN A 538 -7.06 -6.31 -26.85
CA ASN A 538 -6.78 -7.67 -27.39
C ASN A 538 -7.05 -7.98 -28.90
N ASP A 539 -6.25 -7.39 -29.80
CA ASP A 539 -5.61 -8.10 -30.94
C ASP A 539 -4.06 -7.98 -30.90
N GLY A 540 -3.50 -7.25 -29.91
CA GLY A 540 -2.09 -7.07 -29.52
C GLY A 540 -1.78 -5.61 -29.12
N ASP A 541 -1.88 -5.28 -27.81
CA ASP A 541 -2.13 -3.89 -27.35
C ASP A 541 -1.50 -3.53 -25.97
N THR A 542 -1.09 -2.26 -25.77
CA THR A 542 -0.54 -1.61 -24.54
C THR A 542 -0.63 -0.07 -24.71
N ASP A 543 -0.75 0.78 -23.65
CA ASP A 543 -0.68 2.28 -23.57
C ASP A 543 -0.09 2.74 -22.20
N LEU A 544 0.05 4.06 -21.98
CA LEU A 544 0.55 4.73 -20.76
C LEU A 544 -0.09 6.14 -20.71
N ILE A 545 -0.79 6.43 -19.62
CA ILE A 545 -1.94 7.32 -19.39
C ILE A 545 -1.69 8.32 -18.23
N TYR A 546 -2.60 9.28 -18.00
CA TYR A 546 -2.61 10.18 -16.83
C TYR A 546 -3.83 11.08 -16.64
N ASP A 547 -3.94 11.64 -15.42
CA ASP A 547 -4.16 13.02 -14.92
C ASP A 547 -4.61 14.15 -15.88
N THR A 548 -5.20 15.24 -15.35
CA THR A 548 -4.73 16.61 -15.70
C THR A 548 -5.20 17.84 -14.88
N GLY A 549 -6.09 17.80 -13.87
CA GLY A 549 -6.69 19.01 -13.22
C GLY A 549 -7.55 19.88 -14.17
N SER A 550 -7.28 19.81 -15.51
CA SER A 550 -8.12 19.84 -16.75
C SER A 550 -7.37 19.80 -18.16
N SER A 551 -6.86 18.66 -18.72
CA SER A 551 -6.43 18.53 -20.17
C SER A 551 -6.20 17.17 -20.97
N VAL A 552 -5.44 16.14 -20.55
CA VAL A 552 -4.99 14.79 -21.13
C VAL A 552 -4.45 14.57 -22.57
N LYS A 553 -3.32 13.79 -22.73
CA LYS A 553 -2.62 13.37 -24.02
C LYS A 553 -1.63 12.14 -23.86
N TRP A 554 -1.93 10.89 -24.26
CA TRP A 554 -1.25 9.63 -23.77
C TRP A 554 -0.26 8.88 -24.75
N ARG A 555 -0.10 7.54 -24.69
CA ARG A 555 0.64 6.61 -25.61
C ARG A 555 -0.30 5.80 -26.53
N ALA A 556 0.13 4.70 -27.23
CA ALA A 556 -0.63 3.78 -28.16
C ALA A 556 0.07 2.97 -29.35
N ASN A 557 0.62 3.54 -30.45
CA ASN A 557 1.65 2.99 -31.37
C ASN A 557 2.91 3.92 -31.61
N ASP A 558 4.14 3.37 -31.66
CA ASP A 558 5.53 3.91 -31.47
C ASP A 558 6.05 4.02 -29.97
N GLY A 559 6.45 2.90 -29.29
CA GLY A 559 6.73 2.68 -27.82
C GLY A 559 8.17 2.77 -27.20
N ASN A 560 8.44 2.19 -25.97
CA ASN A 560 9.64 2.28 -25.08
C ASN A 560 10.06 3.72 -24.68
N GLY A 561 9.74 4.73 -25.53
CA GLY A 561 10.37 6.06 -25.51
C GLY A 561 9.80 7.17 -26.44
N VAL A 562 8.69 6.99 -27.18
CA VAL A 562 8.27 7.90 -28.29
C VAL A 562 6.88 8.59 -28.09
N PHE A 563 6.52 9.56 -28.94
CA PHE A 563 5.63 10.70 -28.62
C PHE A 563 4.62 11.09 -29.75
N GLY A 564 3.33 11.30 -29.40
CA GLY A 564 2.19 11.39 -30.35
C GLY A 564 1.34 12.68 -30.43
N ILE A 565 0.05 12.57 -30.08
CA ILE A 565 -1.00 13.63 -30.24
C ILE A 565 -1.88 13.75 -28.97
N ALA A 566 -3.00 13.01 -28.86
CA ALA A 566 -3.92 12.95 -27.71
C ALA A 566 -5.19 12.09 -27.99
N GLN A 567 -5.95 11.78 -26.93
CA GLN A 567 -7.19 11.00 -26.92
C GLN A 567 -8.40 11.79 -26.31
N VAL A 568 -9.52 11.10 -25.98
CA VAL A 568 -10.80 11.64 -25.45
C VAL A 568 -11.17 10.94 -24.14
N LEU A 569 -11.72 11.65 -23.14
CA LEU A 569 -11.90 11.11 -21.77
C LEU A 569 -12.88 11.92 -20.88
N TYR A 570 -12.77 11.68 -19.57
CA TYR A 570 -13.43 12.25 -18.39
C TYR A 570 -13.31 13.78 -18.30
N ALA A 571 -13.77 14.32 -17.17
CA ALA A 571 -14.47 15.59 -17.23
C ALA A 571 -14.65 16.43 -15.95
N GLN A 572 -14.89 15.91 -14.74
CA GLN A 572 -15.63 16.67 -13.73
C GLN A 572 -14.83 17.01 -12.46
N GLY A 573 -13.82 17.88 -12.60
CA GLY A 573 -13.28 18.72 -11.50
C GLY A 573 -11.78 18.57 -11.19
N VAL A 574 -11.40 18.75 -9.91
CA VAL A 574 -10.01 18.65 -9.39
C VAL A 574 -9.96 17.95 -8.01
N ALA A 575 -9.49 16.69 -7.96
CA ALA A 575 -9.00 15.99 -6.75
C ALA A 575 -8.20 14.73 -7.13
N ASP A 576 -7.33 14.32 -6.21
CA ASP A 576 -6.07 13.57 -6.37
C ASP A 576 -6.08 12.10 -5.84
N GLN A 577 -5.01 11.36 -6.17
CA GLN A 577 -4.47 10.06 -5.69
C GLN A 577 -5.19 8.75 -6.16
N MET A 578 -4.43 7.76 -6.69
CA MET A 578 -4.90 6.42 -7.11
C MET A 578 -3.94 5.25 -6.81
N ARG A 579 -4.52 4.16 -6.32
CA ARG A 579 -4.47 2.78 -6.87
C ARG A 579 -5.96 2.30 -6.93
N VAL A 580 -6.36 1.09 -7.40
CA VAL A 580 -7.81 0.67 -7.51
C VAL A 580 -8.12 -0.75 -6.99
N ALA A 581 -9.18 -1.50 -7.36
CA ALA A 581 -9.79 -2.55 -6.48
C ALA A 581 -10.77 -3.54 -7.20
N ASP A 582 -11.44 -4.50 -6.51
CA ASP A 582 -12.23 -5.61 -7.13
C ASP A 582 -13.63 -6.00 -6.56
N MET A 583 -14.52 -6.62 -7.36
CA MET A 583 -15.83 -7.15 -6.96
C MET A 583 -16.51 -8.40 -7.65
N ASP A 584 -16.70 -8.62 -8.99
CA ASP A 584 -17.68 -9.64 -9.55
C ASP A 584 -17.20 -10.69 -10.57
N GLY A 585 -16.06 -10.54 -11.25
CA GLY A 585 -15.49 -11.65 -12.04
C GLY A 585 -15.53 -11.55 -13.57
N ASP A 586 -14.46 -11.01 -14.17
CA ASP A 586 -13.68 -11.71 -15.22
C ASP A 586 -12.23 -11.13 -15.40
N GLY A 587 -11.87 -9.99 -14.77
CA GLY A 587 -10.47 -9.51 -14.52
C GLY A 587 -9.99 -8.26 -15.26
N ASP A 588 -10.08 -7.06 -14.64
CA ASP A 588 -9.93 -5.74 -15.31
C ASP A 588 -9.83 -4.48 -14.42
N LEU A 589 -9.60 -3.32 -15.04
CA LEU A 589 -9.86 -2.01 -14.41
C LEU A 589 -10.33 -0.96 -15.44
N ASP A 590 -11.11 0.04 -14.99
CA ASP A 590 -11.63 1.16 -15.79
C ASP A 590 -11.40 2.46 -15.01
N VAL A 591 -12.39 2.97 -14.24
CA VAL A 591 -12.12 4.02 -13.22
C VAL A 591 -12.97 3.91 -11.96
N VAL A 592 -12.32 4.11 -10.82
CA VAL A 592 -12.95 4.38 -9.52
C VAL A 592 -13.42 5.83 -9.42
N LEU A 593 -14.72 6.06 -9.14
CA LEU A 593 -15.27 7.41 -8.99
C LEU A 593 -15.49 7.85 -7.53
N ALA A 594 -14.57 7.53 -6.64
CA ALA A 594 -14.57 7.82 -5.20
C ALA A 594 -14.70 9.28 -4.65
N ILE A 595 -15.68 10.09 -5.10
CA ILE A 595 -16.12 11.40 -4.54
C ILE A 595 -17.59 11.57 -4.92
N SER A 596 -18.50 11.98 -4.05
CA SER A 596 -19.58 12.90 -4.46
C SER A 596 -20.17 13.77 -3.36
N ASN A 597 -20.28 13.45 -2.05
CA ASN A 597 -20.07 12.17 -1.37
C ASN A 597 -21.19 11.22 -1.80
N SER A 598 -20.96 10.38 -2.80
CA SER A 598 -21.93 9.42 -3.33
C SER A 598 -21.23 8.47 -4.25
N LEU A 599 -21.65 7.21 -4.24
CA LEU A 599 -21.21 6.24 -5.23
C LEU A 599 -22.35 5.95 -6.24
N ILE A 600 -21.93 5.86 -7.50
CA ILE A 600 -22.64 5.63 -8.76
C ILE A 600 -21.57 5.87 -9.84
N ILE A 601 -20.53 5.02 -9.85
CA ILE A 601 -19.27 5.14 -10.60
C ILE A 601 -19.52 5.09 -12.14
N GLN A 602 -18.49 5.01 -12.98
CA GLN A 602 -18.59 5.02 -14.43
C GLN A 602 -17.55 4.10 -15.06
N ILE A 603 -18.04 3.11 -15.80
CA ILE A 603 -17.28 2.06 -16.48
C ILE A 603 -17.95 1.71 -17.82
N ASN A 604 -17.32 0.84 -18.60
CA ASN A 604 -17.78 0.32 -19.88
C ASN A 604 -19.27 -0.15 -19.89
N ASN A 605 -19.57 -1.14 -19.05
CA ASN A 605 -20.87 -1.83 -18.98
C ASN A 605 -21.42 -2.26 -20.36
N ALA A 606 -20.59 -2.92 -21.17
CA ALA A 606 -20.89 -3.31 -22.55
C ALA A 606 -21.42 -2.13 -23.41
N LEU A 607 -20.72 -1.00 -23.35
CA LEU A 607 -21.01 0.26 -24.03
C LEU A 607 -22.31 0.95 -23.58
N LEU A 608 -22.68 0.85 -22.30
CA LEU A 608 -23.88 1.49 -21.71
C LEU A 608 -23.57 2.75 -20.88
N PHE A 609 -22.38 2.83 -20.28
CA PHE A 609 -21.69 4.10 -19.95
C PHE A 609 -22.36 5.09 -18.94
N THR A 610 -23.28 5.98 -19.35
CA THR A 610 -23.41 7.40 -18.84
C THR A 610 -24.16 7.43 -17.45
N THR A 611 -23.78 8.31 -16.51
CA THR A 611 -24.14 8.28 -15.06
C THR A 611 -25.54 8.78 -14.60
N LEU A 612 -25.81 8.71 -13.29
CA LEU A 612 -26.91 9.34 -12.53
C LEU A 612 -26.37 10.09 -11.26
N VAL A 613 -27.15 10.97 -10.61
CA VAL A 613 -26.80 11.67 -9.34
C VAL A 613 -28.05 12.17 -8.57
N VAL A 614 -27.90 12.70 -7.33
CA VAL A 614 -29.00 13.01 -6.39
C VAL A 614 -29.08 14.47 -5.89
N ASP A 615 -28.60 14.83 -4.67
CA ASP A 615 -28.81 16.16 -4.04
C ASP A 615 -27.54 16.65 -3.29
N GLY A 616 -27.50 16.74 -1.95
CA GLY A 616 -26.21 16.72 -1.19
C GLY A 616 -26.16 17.25 0.25
N SER A 617 -25.12 16.81 0.98
CA SER A 617 -24.66 17.22 2.35
C SER A 617 -23.26 16.61 2.62
N ILE A 618 -22.78 16.52 3.87
CA ILE A 618 -21.58 15.77 4.37
C ILE A 618 -20.21 16.14 3.71
N TYR A 619 -19.00 15.80 4.25
CA TYR A 619 -17.71 16.35 3.73
C TYR A 619 -16.35 15.71 4.19
N ALA A 620 -15.41 15.48 3.24
CA ALA A 620 -13.91 15.37 3.38
C ALA A 620 -13.13 14.14 3.96
N PRO A 621 -13.47 12.85 3.71
CA PRO A 621 -12.83 12.01 2.69
C PRO A 621 -11.34 12.20 2.27
N ASN A 622 -10.65 11.08 2.01
CA ASN A 622 -9.24 10.93 1.60
C ASN A 622 -9.03 9.73 0.62
N CYS A 623 -8.01 8.85 0.73
CA CYS A 623 -7.45 8.02 -0.37
C CYS A 623 -7.22 6.48 -0.12
N PRO A 624 -8.20 5.58 -0.27
CA PRO A 624 -8.11 4.11 -0.02
C PRO A 624 -6.90 3.23 -0.45
N HIS A 625 -6.71 2.11 0.26
CA HIS A 625 -6.05 0.85 -0.15
C HIS A 625 -7.16 -0.24 -0.34
N VAL A 626 -6.97 -1.53 -0.01
CA VAL A 626 -8.01 -2.61 0.02
C VAL A 626 -7.79 -3.64 1.14
N ASP A 627 -8.80 -3.84 1.98
CA ASP A 627 -8.81 -4.67 3.19
C ASP A 627 -9.04 -6.16 2.90
N ASP A 628 -8.26 -7.08 3.49
CA ASP A 628 -8.23 -8.49 3.08
C ASP A 628 -8.79 -9.53 4.11
N PHE A 629 -9.74 -9.15 4.99
CA PHE A 629 -10.15 -9.95 6.17
C PHE A 629 -11.05 -11.23 6.09
N ASP A 630 -12.40 -11.13 6.13
CA ASP A 630 -13.30 -12.06 6.87
C ASP A 630 -14.41 -12.80 6.07
N ASN A 631 -14.15 -14.05 5.70
CA ASN A 631 -15.11 -15.08 5.25
C ASN A 631 -15.97 -14.87 3.99
N ASP A 632 -15.57 -14.03 3.02
CA ASP A 632 -16.09 -14.02 1.63
C ASP A 632 -15.09 -13.65 0.47
N GLY A 633 -13.83 -13.18 0.66
CA GLY A 633 -12.90 -12.73 -0.42
C GLY A 633 -13.18 -11.28 -0.89
N ASP A 634 -14.17 -10.63 -0.26
CA ASP A 634 -15.05 -9.57 -0.76
C ASP A 634 -14.84 -8.18 -0.08
N GLN A 635 -14.72 -7.11 -0.87
CA GLN A 635 -14.34 -5.73 -0.44
C GLN A 635 -15.47 -4.68 -0.70
N ASP A 636 -15.32 -3.38 -0.33
CA ASP A 636 -16.31 -2.31 -0.67
C ASP A 636 -15.79 -0.87 -0.51
N ILE A 637 -15.87 -0.28 0.70
CA ILE A 637 -15.43 1.08 1.01
C ILE A 637 -15.16 1.25 2.53
N VAL A 638 -14.02 1.81 2.93
CA VAL A 638 -13.79 2.25 4.33
C VAL A 638 -14.21 3.71 4.55
N VAL A 639 -15.43 3.90 5.06
CA VAL A 639 -16.23 5.12 4.83
C VAL A 639 -15.94 6.31 5.78
N SER A 640 -14.73 6.43 6.32
CA SER A 640 -14.25 7.53 7.19
C SER A 640 -14.54 8.96 6.67
N SER A 641 -14.53 9.99 7.54
CA SER A 641 -14.74 11.38 7.11
C SER A 641 -14.40 12.45 8.17
N ALA A 642 -13.88 13.59 7.72
CA ALA A 642 -13.72 14.80 8.52
C ALA A 642 -15.04 15.54 8.85
N TYR A 643 -16.18 15.14 8.27
CA TYR A 643 -17.55 15.50 8.68
C TYR A 643 -18.49 14.30 8.41
N GLY A 644 -19.04 13.65 9.44
CA GLY A 644 -19.83 12.42 9.36
C GLY A 644 -21.31 12.54 9.76
N ASP A 645 -21.61 13.30 10.81
CA ASP A 645 -22.95 13.58 11.40
C ASP A 645 -23.69 12.36 12.01
N GLN A 646 -23.85 11.23 11.30
CA GLN A 646 -23.95 9.89 11.93
C GLN A 646 -23.43 8.78 11.00
N ILE A 647 -22.78 7.76 11.57
CA ILE A 647 -21.66 7.01 10.97
C ILE A 647 -21.96 5.52 10.70
N TRP A 648 -21.24 4.89 9.74
CA TRP A 648 -21.49 3.52 9.24
C TRP A 648 -20.21 2.67 9.03
N TYR A 649 -20.36 1.34 8.95
CA TYR A 649 -19.45 0.32 8.38
C TYR A 649 -19.88 0.19 6.88
N TYR A 650 -19.10 -0.45 6.02
CA TYR A 650 -19.36 -0.63 4.58
C TYR A 650 -18.46 -1.81 4.11
N LYS A 651 -18.97 -2.65 3.20
CA LYS A 651 -18.56 -4.05 2.83
C LYS A 651 -19.54 -4.50 1.75
N ASN A 652 -19.41 -5.72 1.24
CA ASN A 652 -20.22 -6.20 0.14
C ASN A 652 -20.93 -7.56 0.39
N LEU A 653 -20.97 -8.45 -0.62
CA LEU A 653 -21.86 -9.61 -0.78
C LEU A 653 -21.58 -10.43 -2.09
N GLY A 654 -20.42 -10.25 -2.70
CA GLY A 654 -20.12 -10.50 -4.12
C GLY A 654 -20.51 -9.30 -5.03
N GLY A 655 -19.59 -8.83 -5.88
CA GLY A 655 -19.93 -8.10 -7.11
C GLY A 655 -20.53 -6.71 -7.01
N ALA A 656 -20.45 -6.07 -5.85
CA ALA A 656 -21.27 -4.91 -5.50
C ALA A 656 -22.78 -5.24 -5.27
N GLN A 657 -23.16 -5.69 -4.05
CA GLN A 657 -24.51 -5.67 -3.43
C GLN A 657 -24.64 -5.05 -1.98
N PHE A 658 -23.55 -4.61 -1.31
CA PHE A 658 -23.44 -3.57 -0.23
C PHE A 658 -23.68 -3.87 1.28
N ALA A 659 -22.93 -3.17 2.16
CA ALA A 659 -23.09 -3.12 3.62
C ALA A 659 -23.02 -1.70 4.28
N ALA A 660 -23.29 -1.62 5.60
CA ALA A 660 -23.63 -0.38 6.34
C ALA A 660 -23.30 -0.41 7.86
N ALA A 661 -24.25 -0.09 8.80
CA ALA A 661 -24.10 -0.19 10.27
C ALA A 661 -25.36 -0.16 11.20
N GLU A 662 -25.18 -0.70 12.42
CA GLU A 662 -25.48 -0.13 13.77
C GLU A 662 -24.44 -0.72 14.78
N LEU A 663 -23.98 -0.13 15.89
CA LEU A 663 -23.91 1.26 16.40
C LEU A 663 -23.13 1.31 17.76
N VAL A 664 -22.16 2.23 17.98
CA VAL A 664 -21.41 2.37 19.28
C VAL A 664 -21.39 3.76 19.95
N THR A 665 -20.41 4.62 19.62
CA THR A 665 -19.94 5.81 20.39
C THR A 665 -20.82 7.07 20.23
N ASP A 666 -20.49 8.20 20.89
CA ASP A 666 -21.26 9.47 20.76
C ASP A 666 -20.46 10.80 20.70
N SER A 667 -19.12 10.82 20.55
CA SER A 667 -18.32 12.03 20.21
C SER A 667 -16.88 11.71 19.74
N VAL A 668 -16.59 11.86 18.43
CA VAL A 668 -15.27 11.68 17.77
C VAL A 668 -15.16 12.50 16.48
N ASP A 669 -13.94 12.83 16.02
CA ASP A 669 -13.62 13.59 14.79
C ASP A 669 -12.30 13.07 14.12
N LEU A 670 -12.04 13.41 12.84
CA LEU A 670 -10.77 13.19 12.05
C LEU A 670 -10.62 11.82 11.30
N PRO A 671 -9.71 10.90 11.73
CA PRO A 671 -8.84 10.00 10.91
C PRO A 671 -8.17 10.52 9.60
N ARG A 672 -7.30 9.69 8.95
CA ARG A 672 -6.46 10.07 7.76
C ARG A 672 -6.23 9.02 6.66
N TYR A 673 -5.40 7.99 6.91
CA TYR A 673 -4.76 7.13 5.89
C TYR A 673 -4.39 5.77 6.52
N VAL A 674 -4.68 4.64 5.84
CA VAL A 674 -4.67 3.28 6.41
C VAL A 674 -4.38 2.11 5.41
N SER A 675 -3.85 0.97 5.92
CA SER A 675 -3.35 -0.34 5.37
C SER A 675 -3.04 -1.24 6.62
N SER A 676 -2.36 -2.42 6.55
CA SER A 676 -1.86 -3.22 7.72
C SER A 676 -0.98 -4.45 7.38
N ALA A 677 -0.08 -4.88 8.31
CA ALA A 677 0.40 -6.29 8.39
C ALA A 677 0.82 -6.81 9.81
N ASP A 678 2.10 -6.99 10.19
CA ASP A 678 2.58 -8.21 10.94
C ASP A 678 2.98 -8.27 12.47
N LEU A 679 3.21 -7.18 13.22
CA LEU A 679 4.07 -7.21 14.44
C LEU A 679 3.55 -7.73 15.80
N ASN A 680 3.61 -9.05 16.07
CA ASN A 680 3.95 -9.61 17.42
C ASN A 680 4.30 -11.11 17.56
N ASN A 681 3.94 -11.99 16.62
CA ASN A 681 4.18 -13.46 16.67
C ASN A 681 3.32 -14.42 17.62
N ASP A 682 1.97 -14.32 17.75
CA ASP A 682 1.00 -15.42 18.11
C ASP A 682 -0.47 -15.17 17.55
N GLY A 683 -0.70 -15.01 16.22
CA GLY A 683 -1.97 -14.43 15.63
C GLY A 683 -2.12 -14.13 14.09
N LYS A 684 -2.70 -12.95 13.71
CA LYS A 684 -3.11 -12.35 12.37
C LYS A 684 -3.92 -11.00 12.53
N PRO A 685 -4.19 -10.09 11.55
CA PRO A 685 -4.20 -8.61 11.75
C PRO A 685 -5.54 -7.81 11.59
N ASP A 686 -5.52 -6.50 11.96
CA ASP A 686 -6.59 -5.48 11.75
C ASP A 686 -6.00 -4.11 11.37
N LEU A 687 -5.76 -3.13 12.28
CA LEU A 687 -5.43 -1.74 11.90
C LEU A 687 -4.31 -1.01 12.68
N ILE A 688 -3.49 -0.23 11.96
CA ILE A 688 -2.30 0.51 12.46
C ILE A 688 -2.46 2.06 12.39
N SER A 689 -3.67 2.58 12.68
CA SER A 689 -4.06 3.99 12.41
C SER A 689 -3.60 5.06 13.45
N ALA A 690 -4.43 6.03 13.86
CA ALA A 690 -4.14 6.91 15.02
C ALA A 690 -5.36 7.63 15.63
N SER A 691 -5.16 8.18 16.84
CA SER A 691 -6.15 8.88 17.68
C SER A 691 -5.61 10.22 18.23
N GLY A 692 -4.94 11.01 17.37
CA GLY A 692 -4.02 12.10 17.75
C GLY A 692 -4.53 13.35 18.47
N THR A 693 -5.73 13.35 19.08
CA THR A 693 -6.23 14.44 19.94
C THR A 693 -6.84 13.98 21.29
N ASP A 694 -6.88 12.67 21.57
CA ASP A 694 -7.12 12.11 22.92
C ASP A 694 -6.22 10.86 23.03
N ASN A 695 -5.09 11.00 23.70
CA ASN A 695 -3.89 10.32 23.22
C ASN A 695 -3.56 8.98 23.87
N LYS A 696 -3.25 8.01 23.01
CA LYS A 696 -2.42 6.84 23.28
C LYS A 696 -1.58 6.63 22.02
N VAL A 697 -0.25 6.57 22.13
CA VAL A 697 0.60 5.97 21.08
C VAL A 697 0.39 4.46 21.14
N ALA A 698 0.20 3.83 19.98
CA ALA A 698 -0.78 2.74 19.90
C ALA A 698 -0.51 1.60 18.89
N TRP A 699 -1.58 0.89 18.59
CA TRP A 699 -1.76 -0.40 17.91
C TRP A 699 -3.29 -0.57 17.89
N TYR A 700 -3.99 -0.98 16.83
CA TYR A 700 -5.44 -1.27 16.92
C TYR A 700 -5.85 -2.70 16.52
N PRO A 701 -5.40 -3.74 17.26
CA PRO A 701 -5.92 -5.10 17.12
C PRO A 701 -7.44 -5.10 17.20
N ASN A 702 -8.08 -5.55 16.13
CA ASN A 702 -8.34 -6.93 15.74
C ASN A 702 -9.12 -7.77 16.74
N LYS A 703 -10.05 -8.54 16.18
CA LYS A 703 -10.75 -9.69 16.77
C LYS A 703 -11.24 -10.65 15.68
N GLY A 704 -10.99 -10.31 14.41
CA GLY A 704 -11.89 -10.54 13.28
C GLY A 704 -13.34 -10.28 13.70
N HIS A 705 -14.33 -10.75 12.95
CA HIS A 705 -15.61 -11.02 13.59
C HIS A 705 -15.46 -12.25 14.49
N SER A 706 -15.42 -12.03 15.81
CA SER A 706 -15.49 -13.09 16.81
C SER A 706 -16.89 -13.69 16.91
N GLY A 707 -17.35 -14.32 15.82
CA GLY A 707 -18.43 -15.30 15.84
C GLY A 707 -17.95 -16.55 16.57
N HIS A 708 -18.35 -16.71 17.83
CA HIS A 708 -18.10 -17.93 18.61
C HIS A 708 -18.65 -19.19 17.91
N VAL A 709 -17.85 -19.84 17.06
CA VAL A 709 -18.04 -21.25 16.72
C VAL A 709 -17.41 -22.07 17.84
N SER A 710 -18.25 -22.48 18.80
CA SER A 710 -17.87 -23.58 19.68
C SER A 710 -17.79 -24.87 18.86
N VAL A 711 -16.63 -25.13 18.25
CA VAL A 711 -16.36 -26.40 17.60
C VAL A 711 -16.28 -27.47 18.70
N SER A 712 -17.35 -28.25 18.83
CA SER A 712 -17.28 -29.50 19.56
C SER A 712 -16.17 -30.35 18.94
N SER A 713 -15.13 -30.61 19.70
CA SER A 713 -14.01 -31.52 19.41
C SER A 713 -14.43 -32.65 18.46
N GLY A 714 -14.04 -32.56 17.18
CA GLY A 714 -14.64 -33.43 16.18
C GLY A 714 -14.05 -33.51 14.79
N SER A 715 -13.08 -32.67 14.39
CA SER A 715 -12.32 -32.88 13.14
C SER A 715 -11.29 -31.77 12.96
N THR A 716 -10.09 -31.97 13.48
CA THR A 716 -8.95 -31.07 13.19
C THR A 716 -8.44 -31.34 11.79
N LEU A 717 -8.18 -30.26 11.05
CA LEU A 717 -7.18 -30.29 10.01
C LEU A 717 -5.86 -30.80 10.62
N PHE A 718 -5.10 -31.53 9.81
CA PHE A 718 -3.68 -31.72 10.05
C PHE A 718 -3.01 -31.60 8.68
N TYR A 719 -2.53 -30.41 8.36
CA TYR A 719 -1.48 -30.26 7.34
C TYR A 719 -0.20 -30.90 7.88
N VAL A 720 0.53 -31.57 7.00
CA VAL A 720 1.76 -32.30 7.30
C VAL A 720 2.88 -31.63 6.52
N GLY A 721 3.79 -30.97 7.24
CA GLY A 721 4.98 -30.37 6.64
C GLY A 721 5.86 -31.44 5.99
N LEU A 722 6.34 -31.16 4.77
CA LEU A 722 7.24 -32.05 4.01
C LEU A 722 8.54 -31.31 3.67
N THR A 723 9.68 -31.86 4.09
CA THR A 723 11.02 -31.33 3.79
C THR A 723 11.82 -32.31 2.94
N ILE A 724 12.60 -31.82 1.98
CA ILE A 724 13.46 -32.65 1.11
C ILE A 724 14.94 -32.40 1.45
N SER A 725 15.70 -33.47 1.71
CA SER A 725 17.12 -33.37 2.09
C SER A 725 17.96 -34.53 1.56
N PRO A 726 19.17 -34.32 0.99
CA PRO A 726 19.77 -33.05 0.55
C PRO A 726 19.23 -32.65 -0.84
N ASN A 727 19.73 -31.57 -1.44
CA ASN A 727 19.59 -31.31 -2.88
C ASN A 727 20.93 -30.86 -3.50
N PRO A 728 21.12 -30.98 -4.83
CA PRO A 728 20.78 -32.13 -5.67
C PRO A 728 21.80 -33.29 -5.55
N MET A 729 22.87 -33.13 -4.77
CA MET A 729 24.16 -33.82 -4.95
C MET A 729 24.24 -35.31 -4.52
N THR A 730 23.13 -36.05 -4.41
CA THR A 730 23.16 -37.52 -4.25
C THR A 730 22.08 -38.24 -5.07
N SER A 731 22.27 -39.54 -5.35
CA SER A 731 21.36 -40.37 -6.17
C SER A 731 19.99 -40.67 -5.54
N THR A 732 19.77 -40.23 -4.30
CA THR A 732 18.56 -40.48 -3.49
C THR A 732 18.20 -39.22 -2.73
N ALA A 733 16.95 -38.76 -2.83
CA ALA A 733 16.44 -37.67 -1.99
C ALA A 733 15.69 -38.28 -0.79
N ARG A 734 15.88 -37.73 0.42
CA ARG A 734 15.06 -38.06 1.60
C ARG A 734 13.91 -37.08 1.65
N ILE A 735 12.69 -37.58 1.76
CA ILE A 735 11.50 -36.80 2.07
C ILE A 735 11.20 -37.04 3.54
N ILE A 736 11.07 -35.96 4.31
CA ILE A 736 10.85 -36.00 5.76
C ILE A 736 9.51 -35.34 6.04
N ALA A 737 8.58 -36.06 6.66
CA ALA A 737 7.37 -35.50 7.24
C ALA A 737 7.61 -35.12 8.70
N ASP A 738 6.89 -34.14 9.26
CA ASP A 738 6.93 -33.87 10.72
C ASP A 738 6.62 -35.15 11.51
N ARG A 739 5.53 -35.81 11.10
CA ARG A 739 4.96 -36.95 11.79
C ARG A 739 5.37 -38.26 11.15
N PRO A 740 5.40 -39.34 11.93
CA PRO A 740 5.47 -40.68 11.37
C PRO A 740 4.35 -40.94 10.35
N LEU A 741 4.73 -41.44 9.17
CA LEU A 741 3.77 -41.80 8.12
C LEU A 741 3.15 -43.17 8.40
N THR A 742 1.83 -43.25 8.40
CA THR A 742 1.04 -44.46 8.62
C THR A 742 0.87 -45.25 7.32
N ALA A 743 0.38 -46.50 7.41
CA ALA A 743 0.14 -47.33 6.23
C ALA A 743 -0.94 -46.78 5.29
N ASP A 744 -1.79 -45.86 5.79
CA ASP A 744 -2.85 -45.22 5.02
C ASP A 744 -2.36 -43.93 4.32
N ASP A 745 -1.17 -43.44 4.67
CA ASP A 745 -0.54 -42.30 4.01
C ASP A 745 0.14 -42.75 2.71
N GLN A 746 -0.13 -42.06 1.61
CA GLN A 746 0.47 -42.27 0.29
C GLN A 746 1.25 -41.03 -0.14
N ILE A 747 2.45 -41.24 -0.66
CA ILE A 747 3.23 -40.20 -1.32
C ILE A 747 3.17 -40.44 -2.83
N GLU A 748 2.77 -39.42 -3.58
CA GLU A 748 2.74 -39.40 -5.04
C GLU A 748 3.74 -38.36 -5.54
N VAL A 749 4.64 -38.76 -6.44
CA VAL A 749 5.49 -37.80 -7.17
C VAL A 749 4.84 -37.55 -8.52
N VAL A 750 4.63 -36.28 -8.83
CA VAL A 750 3.87 -35.80 -9.97
C VAL A 750 4.80 -34.93 -10.84
N ASP A 751 4.79 -35.14 -12.15
CA ASP A 751 5.52 -34.26 -13.08
C ASP A 751 4.77 -32.94 -13.33
N SER A 752 5.41 -32.01 -14.03
CA SER A 752 4.82 -30.70 -14.36
C SER A 752 3.56 -30.77 -15.23
N GLN A 753 3.22 -31.94 -15.78
CA GLN A 753 1.97 -32.17 -16.52
C GLN A 753 0.91 -32.89 -15.66
N GLY A 754 1.11 -32.99 -14.35
CA GLY A 754 0.15 -33.58 -13.43
C GLY A 754 0.12 -35.11 -13.43
N ARG A 755 1.08 -35.80 -14.08
CA ARG A 755 1.12 -37.26 -14.14
C ARG A 755 1.90 -37.83 -12.98
N ILE A 756 1.34 -38.85 -12.33
CA ILE A 756 2.04 -39.55 -11.24
C ILE A 756 3.15 -40.44 -11.82
N VAL A 757 4.40 -40.09 -11.53
CA VAL A 757 5.61 -40.79 -11.97
C VAL A 757 6.17 -41.74 -10.91
N HIS A 758 5.77 -41.58 -9.64
CA HIS A 758 6.18 -42.47 -8.55
C HIS A 758 5.11 -42.51 -7.43
N ILE A 759 4.95 -43.66 -6.76
CA ILE A 759 4.06 -43.81 -5.59
C ILE A 759 4.76 -44.61 -4.50
N ALA A 760 4.70 -44.13 -3.25
CA ALA A 760 5.15 -44.82 -2.06
C ALA A 760 4.07 -44.79 -0.96
N SER A 761 4.12 -45.73 -0.02
CA SER A 761 3.22 -45.76 1.15
C SER A 761 4.01 -45.65 2.44
N GLY A 762 3.42 -44.98 3.45
CA GLY A 762 4.05 -44.81 4.77
C GLY A 762 4.33 -46.14 5.46
N ARG A 763 5.47 -46.20 6.18
CA ARG A 763 5.95 -47.43 6.88
C ARG A 763 6.22 -47.23 8.37
N GLY A 764 5.58 -46.25 9.00
CA GLY A 764 5.79 -45.87 10.40
C GLY A 764 7.08 -45.06 10.63
N SER A 765 7.74 -44.63 9.57
CA SER A 765 8.88 -43.70 9.62
C SER A 765 8.45 -42.34 9.05
N PRO A 766 8.93 -41.22 9.60
CA PRO A 766 8.76 -39.90 9.00
C PRO A 766 9.61 -39.72 7.73
N GLU A 767 10.62 -40.58 7.50
CA GLU A 767 11.52 -40.50 6.35
C GLU A 767 11.15 -41.52 5.25
N ILE A 768 11.04 -41.05 4.01
CA ILE A 768 10.93 -41.86 2.79
C ILE A 768 12.09 -41.54 1.84
N LEU A 769 12.70 -42.58 1.29
CA LEU A 769 13.77 -42.45 0.30
C LEU A 769 13.17 -42.49 -1.12
N LEU A 770 13.39 -41.43 -1.88
CA LEU A 770 13.06 -41.35 -3.30
C LEU A 770 14.30 -41.67 -4.14
N GLU A 771 14.25 -42.75 -4.92
CA GLU A 771 15.27 -43.03 -5.93
C GLU A 771 15.03 -42.17 -7.18
N ARG A 772 15.98 -41.27 -7.51
CA ARG A 772 15.87 -40.40 -8.70
C ARG A 772 16.08 -41.15 -10.04
N LYS A 773 16.50 -42.41 -9.98
CA LYS A 773 16.86 -43.21 -11.16
C LYS A 773 15.61 -43.54 -11.99
N GLY A 774 15.36 -42.73 -13.01
CA GLY A 774 14.22 -42.90 -13.93
C GLY A 774 13.35 -41.64 -14.11
N LEU A 775 13.62 -40.58 -13.35
CA LEU A 775 13.02 -39.25 -13.57
C LEU A 775 13.79 -38.50 -14.66
N SER A 776 13.09 -37.85 -15.58
CA SER A 776 13.69 -36.91 -16.55
C SER A 776 14.04 -35.58 -15.88
N SER A 777 14.90 -34.78 -16.51
CA SER A 777 15.13 -33.40 -16.09
C SER A 777 13.80 -32.62 -16.07
N GLY A 778 13.54 -31.82 -15.03
CA GLY A 778 12.29 -31.07 -14.86
C GLY A 778 11.88 -30.85 -13.41
N ARG A 779 10.79 -30.08 -13.23
CA ARG A 779 10.14 -29.82 -11.94
C ARG A 779 9.17 -30.96 -11.58
N TYR A 780 9.19 -31.37 -10.32
CA TYR A 780 8.30 -32.39 -9.78
C TYR A 780 7.67 -31.92 -8.47
N SER A 781 6.42 -32.31 -8.26
CA SER A 781 5.70 -32.11 -6.99
C SER A 781 5.55 -33.44 -6.27
N ILE A 782 5.60 -33.40 -4.95
CA ILE A 782 5.38 -34.52 -4.05
C ILE A 782 4.09 -34.24 -3.31
N LYS A 783 3.10 -35.13 -3.40
CA LYS A 783 1.82 -35.03 -2.69
C LYS A 783 1.76 -36.13 -1.62
N LEU A 784 1.48 -35.75 -0.38
CA LEU A 784 1.11 -36.69 0.67
C LEU A 784 -0.41 -36.75 0.78
N THR A 785 -1.02 -37.91 0.65
CA THR A 785 -2.47 -38.11 0.75
C THR A 785 -2.80 -39.18 1.79
N LYS A 786 -4.00 -39.14 2.38
CA LYS A 786 -4.50 -40.21 3.26
C LYS A 786 -5.95 -40.52 2.93
N GLY A 787 -6.19 -41.73 2.41
CA GLY A 787 -7.53 -42.11 1.94
C GLY A 787 -8.12 -41.20 0.84
N GLY A 788 -7.29 -40.40 0.16
CA GLY A 788 -7.68 -39.56 -0.97
C GLY A 788 -7.73 -38.04 -0.74
N ARG A 789 -7.82 -37.46 0.49
CA ARG A 789 -7.49 -36.01 0.66
C ARG A 789 -5.97 -35.86 0.74
N LEU A 790 -5.50 -34.77 0.14
CA LEU A 790 -4.18 -34.19 0.30
C LEU A 790 -3.95 -33.72 1.74
N LEU A 791 -2.76 -34.00 2.26
CA LEU A 791 -2.29 -33.63 3.60
C LEU A 791 -1.04 -32.75 3.56
N GLY A 792 -0.28 -32.73 2.47
CA GLY A 792 0.92 -31.90 2.34
C GLY A 792 1.54 -31.99 0.94
N VAL A 793 2.28 -30.95 0.54
CA VAL A 793 2.94 -30.84 -0.76
C VAL A 793 4.39 -30.37 -0.60
N ALA A 794 5.30 -30.82 -1.45
CA ALA A 794 6.65 -30.27 -1.60
C ALA A 794 7.11 -30.31 -3.06
N GLY A 795 7.99 -29.38 -3.47
CA GLY A 795 8.55 -29.33 -4.82
C GLY A 795 10.04 -29.69 -4.86
N PHE A 796 10.50 -30.27 -5.96
CA PHE A 796 11.94 -30.39 -6.25
C PHE A 796 12.24 -30.35 -7.75
N VAL A 797 13.48 -29.96 -8.07
CA VAL A 797 14.00 -29.93 -9.44
C VAL A 797 14.98 -31.08 -9.63
N VAL A 798 14.84 -31.79 -10.76
CA VAL A 798 15.86 -32.72 -11.27
C VAL A 798 16.57 -32.03 -12.42
N GLU A 799 17.86 -31.76 -12.27
CA GLU A 799 18.72 -31.22 -13.34
C GLU A 799 19.13 -32.31 -14.33
#